data_AF-A0A960KTG7-F1
#
_entry.id   AF-A0A960KTG7-F1
#
_cell.length_a   1.000
_cell.length_b   1.000
_cell.length_c   1.000
_cell.angle_alpha   90.00
_cell.angle_beta   90.00
_cell.angle_gamma   90.00
#
_symmetry.space_group_name_H-M   'P 1'
#
loop_
_entity.id
_entity.type
_entity.pdbx_description
1 polymer ?
#
loop_
_entity_poly.entity_id
_entity_poly.type
_entity_poly.pdbx_seq_one_letter_code
_entity_poly.pdbx_strand_id
1 'polypeptide(L)'
;MTHISWRQMMRLGALLCLPLAGYTSQTGTVSQQADWAAAESGLQLSLQFPLPSVEDIDGQSIFRLEHEGLLGQAGAPDLPLVNRLVRIPDRAGVSLRVLAENWHPLDATRVRPLQERLHVEAELPLPWIEDAGIYALDGWWPQQAVSLSEPMILRDQRVVQLSVAPLRWNPTTGELEELASLELALDFAGENPLNQITAPMPSSPLMAQLVGDELIAPPASEGALSEIGWHTAERPLNYLVFTPASALSNGPFQDWLEWKFRKGHHIQVITDADISWTTTAIRNTVLARFNGDTPPDYVMLVGDSDGGSFQTPTHPSQYDHYYATVAGNDALADLVTGRITARSATHLSTIFNKILAYEKNPDLANPNWLHRASFLTGVGHCGLSMSQLSRSAAFSLVDRYGYTQIDTAFCAASPSYVYNWYSSGTSYHNYRGIYGMENLSTNTIMNMSQGRRTPIAVIFTCASGDFNAGADPAFTEAFLRAGNPVTQGGAAAAMGFCTIETHTAYNNIVCGGFWYAILDLGIRQVGTAMFRGKYELLRSLPPGDANVTNFSQWANLMGDPGMNLWVGEPDVLQISEAPASISAADTRVALRIQTTGGASVENAVVCASQPDGFQVLGLTGADGRVVLALPALDAASPLWITATHDD
;
A
#
# COMPACT_ATOMS: atom_id res chain seq x y z
N MET A 1 -15.95 26.51 7.00
CA MET A 1 -14.79 26.06 6.22
C MET A 1 -15.17 24.69 5.70
N THR A 2 -15.38 24.57 4.40
CA THR A 2 -15.81 23.34 3.75
C THR A 2 -14.71 22.29 3.85
N HIS A 3 -15.05 21.09 4.33
CA HIS A 3 -14.15 19.93 4.36
C HIS A 3 -13.56 19.70 2.96
N ILE A 4 -12.25 19.83 2.83
CA ILE A 4 -11.50 19.44 1.64
C ILE A 4 -11.04 18.00 1.90
N SER A 5 -11.52 17.04 1.10
CA SER A 5 -11.18 15.61 1.29
C SER A 5 -9.69 15.37 0.94
N TRP A 6 -9.03 14.38 1.56
CA TRP A 6 -7.63 14.00 1.25
C TRP A 6 -7.48 13.70 -0.25
N ARG A 7 -8.48 13.10 -0.88
CA ARG A 7 -8.41 12.82 -2.30
C ARG A 7 -8.48 14.09 -3.20
N GLN A 8 -8.95 15.25 -2.71
CA GLN A 8 -8.83 16.56 -3.41
C GLN A 8 -7.39 17.06 -3.41
N MET A 9 -6.64 16.77 -2.36
CA MET A 9 -5.30 17.33 -2.16
C MET A 9 -4.17 16.45 -2.74
N MET A 10 -4.39 15.14 -2.99
CA MET A 10 -3.46 14.31 -3.76
C MET A 10 -3.16 14.87 -5.16
N ARG A 11 -4.05 15.71 -5.72
CA ARG A 11 -3.96 16.22 -7.10
C ARG A 11 -3.39 17.61 -7.27
N LEU A 12 -3.39 18.44 -6.23
CA LEU A 12 -2.38 19.49 -6.16
C LEU A 12 -1.02 18.78 -6.37
N GLY A 13 -0.82 17.66 -5.68
CA GLY A 13 0.38 16.86 -5.75
C GLY A 13 0.69 16.07 -7.03
N ALA A 14 -0.16 16.09 -8.06
CA ALA A 14 0.04 15.23 -9.24
C ALA A 14 0.56 15.99 -10.46
N LEU A 15 0.11 17.22 -10.74
CA LEU A 15 0.56 18.07 -11.85
C LEU A 15 -0.34 19.32 -11.85
N LEU A 16 0.21 20.50 -11.51
CA LEU A 16 0.01 21.78 -12.25
C LEU A 16 0.76 22.97 -11.63
N CYS A 17 1.28 23.82 -12.51
CA CYS A 17 2.01 25.06 -12.27
C CYS A 17 1.10 26.18 -11.70
N LEU A 18 1.67 27.03 -10.83
CA LEU A 18 1.19 28.31 -10.21
C LEU A 18 0.18 29.15 -11.02
N PRO A 19 -0.50 30.20 -10.46
CA PRO A 19 -0.92 30.51 -9.09
C PRO A 19 -2.46 30.50 -8.93
N LEU A 20 -2.96 30.55 -7.69
CA LEU A 20 -4.39 30.64 -7.34
C LEU A 20 -5.12 31.77 -8.09
N ALA A 21 -5.86 31.41 -9.13
CA ALA A 21 -6.91 32.24 -9.72
C ALA A 21 -8.16 31.39 -9.95
N GLY A 22 -9.24 31.73 -9.23
CA GLY A 22 -10.62 31.34 -9.56
C GLY A 22 -10.91 29.85 -9.72
N TYR A 23 -10.82 29.07 -8.64
CA TYR A 23 -11.33 27.69 -8.64
C TYR A 23 -12.84 27.68 -8.35
N THR A 24 -13.66 27.25 -9.30
CA THR A 24 -15.05 26.84 -9.03
C THR A 24 -15.11 25.32 -9.06
N SER A 25 -15.08 24.67 -7.89
CA SER A 25 -15.36 23.23 -7.79
C SER A 25 -16.86 22.98 -7.68
N GLN A 26 -17.40 22.20 -8.62
CA GLN A 26 -18.56 21.36 -8.33
C GLN A 26 -18.00 19.99 -7.93
N THR A 27 -18.09 19.66 -6.64
CA THR A 27 -17.59 18.40 -6.09
C THR A 27 -18.61 17.30 -6.33
N GLY A 28 -18.24 16.26 -7.07
CA GLY A 28 -19.02 15.04 -7.20
C GLY A 28 -18.09 13.84 -7.37
N THR A 29 -18.55 12.66 -6.95
CA THR A 29 -17.87 11.39 -7.18
C THR A 29 -18.62 10.58 -8.23
N VAL A 30 -17.90 9.81 -9.04
CA VAL A 30 -18.54 8.87 -9.97
C VAL A 30 -19.37 7.87 -9.16
N SER A 31 -20.68 7.83 -9.39
CA SER A 31 -21.56 6.85 -8.76
C SER A 31 -21.73 5.63 -9.67
N GLN A 32 -21.82 4.46 -9.07
CA GLN A 32 -21.97 3.20 -9.78
C GLN A 32 -23.11 2.37 -9.17
N GLN A 33 -23.89 1.71 -10.01
CA GLN A 33 -24.87 0.71 -9.64
C GLN A 33 -24.63 -0.56 -10.46
N ALA A 34 -24.48 -1.69 -9.76
CA ALA A 34 -24.17 -2.99 -10.36
C ALA A 34 -25.33 -3.96 -10.13
N ASP A 35 -25.96 -4.42 -11.21
CA ASP A 35 -27.06 -5.38 -11.21
C ASP A 35 -26.58 -6.69 -11.81
N TRP A 36 -26.39 -7.69 -10.95
CA TRP A 36 -25.88 -9.00 -11.35
C TRP A 36 -27.00 -9.90 -11.86
N ALA A 37 -26.78 -10.54 -13.01
CA ALA A 37 -27.69 -11.55 -13.52
C ALA A 37 -27.69 -12.80 -12.62
N ALA A 38 -28.79 -13.55 -12.64
CA ALA A 38 -28.88 -14.81 -11.93
C ALA A 38 -27.72 -15.76 -12.32
N ALA A 39 -27.21 -16.49 -11.32
CA ALA A 39 -26.07 -17.40 -11.44
C ALA A 39 -24.76 -16.74 -11.93
N GLU A 40 -24.57 -15.43 -11.71
CA GLU A 40 -23.37 -14.68 -12.11
C GLU A 40 -23.02 -14.87 -13.59
N SER A 41 -24.05 -14.95 -14.45
CA SER A 41 -23.91 -15.14 -15.91
C SER A 41 -23.65 -13.83 -16.66
N GLY A 42 -23.82 -12.70 -16.00
CA GLY A 42 -23.52 -11.37 -16.51
C GLY A 42 -23.71 -10.30 -15.45
N LEU A 43 -23.27 -9.09 -15.77
CA LEU A 43 -23.38 -7.89 -14.94
C LEU A 43 -23.90 -6.73 -15.81
N GLN A 44 -24.93 -6.03 -15.37
CA GLN A 44 -25.28 -4.72 -15.89
C GLN A 44 -24.74 -3.64 -14.95
N LEU A 45 -24.07 -2.65 -15.50
CA LEU A 45 -23.47 -1.56 -14.74
C LEU A 45 -24.00 -0.23 -15.26
N SER A 46 -24.49 0.60 -14.34
CA SER A 46 -24.86 1.98 -14.59
C SER A 46 -23.87 2.89 -13.90
N LEU A 47 -23.22 3.77 -14.66
CA LEU A 47 -22.27 4.76 -14.17
C LEU A 47 -22.82 6.15 -14.42
N GLN A 48 -22.70 7.03 -13.42
CA GLN A 48 -22.96 8.46 -13.57
C GLN A 48 -21.70 9.24 -13.23
N PHE A 49 -21.39 10.22 -14.08
CA PHE A 49 -20.17 11.00 -13.96
C PHE A 49 -20.52 12.44 -13.57
N PRO A 50 -19.81 13.02 -12.60
CA PRO A 50 -19.98 14.43 -12.26
C PRO A 50 -19.30 15.31 -13.31
N LEU A 51 -19.66 16.59 -13.34
CA LEU A 51 -18.94 17.57 -14.16
C LEU A 51 -17.46 17.61 -13.75
N PRO A 52 -16.51 17.57 -14.70
CA PRO A 52 -15.11 17.75 -14.39
C PRO A 52 -14.83 19.18 -13.93
N SER A 53 -13.87 19.34 -13.00
CA SER A 53 -13.28 20.65 -12.77
C SER A 53 -12.42 21.03 -13.98
N VAL A 54 -12.52 22.29 -14.40
CA VAL A 54 -11.78 22.83 -15.55
C VAL A 54 -10.78 23.87 -15.07
N GLU A 55 -9.57 23.79 -15.60
CA GLU A 55 -8.54 24.82 -15.44
C GLU A 55 -8.04 25.26 -16.81
N ASP A 56 -7.90 26.56 -17.02
CA ASP A 56 -7.38 27.12 -18.27
C ASP A 56 -5.96 27.64 -18.08
N ILE A 57 -5.03 27.16 -18.92
CA ILE A 57 -3.62 27.57 -18.91
C ILE A 57 -3.22 27.94 -20.33
N ASP A 58 -2.82 29.19 -20.52
CA ASP A 58 -2.39 29.75 -21.81
C ASP A 58 -3.43 29.55 -22.93
N GLY A 59 -4.72 29.62 -22.59
CA GLY A 59 -5.82 29.42 -23.55
C GLY A 59 -6.07 27.96 -23.94
N GLN A 60 -5.64 27.02 -23.10
CA GLN A 60 -5.92 25.59 -23.23
C GLN A 60 -6.52 25.05 -21.95
N SER A 61 -7.56 24.23 -22.09
CA SER A 61 -8.35 23.70 -20.99
C SER A 61 -7.82 22.34 -20.53
N ILE A 62 -7.83 22.12 -19.22
CA ILE A 62 -7.44 20.89 -18.53
C ILE A 62 -8.63 20.41 -17.70
N PHE A 63 -8.98 19.14 -17.84
CA PHE A 63 -10.16 18.54 -17.20
C PHE A 63 -9.76 17.53 -16.14
N ARG A 64 -10.42 17.58 -14.97
CA ARG A 64 -10.16 16.63 -13.87
C ARG A 64 -11.46 16.16 -13.24
N LEU A 65 -11.53 14.87 -12.96
CA LEU A 65 -12.50 14.28 -12.05
C LEU A 65 -11.82 13.96 -10.73
N GLU A 66 -12.52 14.18 -9.62
CA GLU A 66 -12.01 13.84 -8.30
C GLU A 66 -11.82 12.32 -8.22
N HIS A 67 -10.64 11.85 -7.78
CA HIS A 67 -10.29 10.43 -7.57
C HIS A 67 -10.00 9.57 -8.82
N GLU A 68 -10.03 10.13 -10.03
CA GLU A 68 -10.02 9.32 -11.27
C GLU A 68 -8.79 9.59 -12.14
N GLY A 69 -8.11 8.56 -12.64
CA GLY A 69 -6.85 8.63 -13.42
C GLY A 69 -6.81 9.57 -14.63
N LEU A 70 -5.73 9.50 -15.39
CA LEU A 70 -5.54 10.30 -16.61
C LEU A 70 -5.47 9.39 -17.84
N LEU A 71 -6.08 9.84 -18.92
CA LEU A 71 -6.11 9.14 -20.18
C LEU A 71 -4.80 9.39 -20.96
N GLY A 72 -4.26 8.32 -21.54
CA GLY A 72 -3.19 8.40 -22.53
C GLY A 72 -1.78 8.67 -21.99
N GLN A 73 -0.85 8.80 -22.92
CA GLN A 73 0.57 9.08 -22.69
C GLN A 73 0.88 10.55 -23.01
N ALA A 74 2.12 10.96 -22.75
CA ALA A 74 2.60 12.31 -23.10
C ALA A 74 2.31 12.64 -24.58
N GLY A 75 1.80 13.85 -24.84
CA GLY A 75 1.40 14.32 -26.16
C GLY A 75 -0.07 14.12 -26.48
N ALA A 76 -0.77 13.19 -25.84
CA ALA A 76 -2.21 12.98 -26.02
C ALA A 76 -3.03 14.07 -25.29
N PRO A 77 -4.29 14.33 -25.67
CA PRO A 77 -5.16 15.26 -24.94
C PRO A 77 -5.31 14.87 -23.46
N ASP A 78 -5.15 15.85 -22.56
CA ASP A 78 -5.14 15.67 -21.11
C ASP A 78 -6.58 15.56 -20.56
N LEU A 79 -7.16 14.36 -20.72
CA LEU A 79 -8.51 14.04 -20.28
C LEU A 79 -8.48 13.06 -19.09
N PRO A 80 -9.48 13.12 -18.18
CA PRO A 80 -9.58 12.16 -17.08
C PRO A 80 -9.97 10.76 -17.58
N LEU A 81 -9.65 9.75 -16.77
CA LEU A 81 -9.97 8.36 -16.98
C LEU A 81 -10.53 7.75 -15.69
N VAL A 82 -11.68 7.09 -15.79
CA VAL A 82 -12.33 6.39 -14.67
C VAL A 82 -12.02 4.91 -14.77
N ASN A 83 -11.36 4.37 -13.75
CA ASN A 83 -11.00 2.97 -13.69
C ASN A 83 -11.72 2.26 -12.55
N ARG A 84 -12.31 1.10 -12.83
CA ARG A 84 -12.91 0.21 -11.85
C ARG A 84 -12.39 -1.21 -12.05
N LEU A 85 -12.17 -1.92 -10.96
CA LEU A 85 -12.00 -3.36 -11.03
C LEU A 85 -13.37 -4.03 -10.97
N VAL A 86 -13.55 -5.02 -11.82
CA VAL A 86 -14.75 -5.86 -11.84
C VAL A 86 -14.31 -7.30 -11.63
N ARG A 87 -14.87 -7.97 -10.61
CA ARG A 87 -14.70 -9.41 -10.44
C ARG A 87 -15.42 -10.13 -11.58
N ILE A 88 -14.75 -11.08 -12.21
CA ILE A 88 -15.34 -11.94 -13.24
C ILE A 88 -15.30 -13.40 -12.78
N PRO A 89 -16.11 -14.28 -13.36
CA PRO A 89 -16.08 -15.69 -13.00
C PRO A 89 -14.70 -16.30 -13.25
N ASP A 90 -14.30 -17.22 -12.36
CA ASP A 90 -12.98 -17.84 -12.27
C ASP A 90 -12.44 -18.42 -13.60
N ARG A 91 -13.34 -18.82 -14.51
CA ARG A 91 -12.98 -19.52 -15.75
C ARG A 91 -13.64 -18.95 -17.01
N ALA A 92 -14.67 -18.13 -16.87
CA ALA A 92 -15.48 -17.70 -18.01
C ALA A 92 -14.76 -16.66 -18.89
N GLY A 93 -15.11 -16.59 -20.17
CA GLY A 93 -14.83 -15.41 -20.98
C GLY A 93 -15.72 -14.24 -20.56
N VAL A 94 -15.24 -13.02 -20.77
CA VAL A 94 -16.00 -11.79 -20.56
C VAL A 94 -16.08 -11.01 -21.88
N SER A 95 -17.26 -10.49 -22.19
CA SER A 95 -17.46 -9.56 -23.31
C SER A 95 -18.22 -8.33 -22.85
N LEU A 96 -17.80 -7.16 -23.32
CA LEU A 96 -18.39 -5.87 -23.01
C LEU A 96 -19.39 -5.47 -24.11
N ARG A 97 -20.57 -5.00 -23.71
CA ARG A 97 -21.53 -4.31 -24.58
C ARG A 97 -21.97 -3.00 -23.95
N VAL A 98 -21.87 -1.91 -24.71
CA VAL A 98 -22.46 -0.62 -24.33
C VAL A 98 -23.94 -0.66 -24.68
N LEU A 99 -24.80 -0.36 -23.70
CA LEU A 99 -26.25 -0.36 -23.85
C LEU A 99 -26.76 1.05 -24.17
N ALA A 100 -26.24 2.07 -23.47
CA ALA A 100 -26.59 3.47 -23.69
C ALA A 100 -25.45 4.39 -23.26
N GLU A 101 -25.28 5.49 -24.00
CA GLU A 101 -24.38 6.59 -23.65
C GLU A 101 -25.15 7.91 -23.73
N ASN A 102 -25.04 8.75 -22.71
CA ASN A 102 -25.63 10.08 -22.72
C ASN A 102 -24.53 11.15 -22.72
N TRP A 103 -24.27 11.72 -23.90
CA TRP A 103 -23.25 12.74 -24.12
C TRP A 103 -23.86 14.14 -24.11
N HIS A 104 -23.23 15.06 -23.40
CA HIS A 104 -23.61 16.48 -23.39
C HIS A 104 -22.43 17.35 -23.85
N PRO A 105 -22.68 18.40 -24.64
CA PRO A 105 -21.63 19.33 -25.05
C PRO A 105 -21.10 20.11 -23.84
N LEU A 106 -19.79 20.32 -23.83
CA LEU A 106 -19.09 21.20 -22.90
C LEU A 106 -18.44 22.36 -23.65
N ASP A 107 -18.50 23.54 -23.05
CA ASP A 107 -17.72 24.67 -23.52
C ASP A 107 -16.24 24.45 -23.17
N ALA A 108 -15.39 24.46 -24.19
CA ALA A 108 -13.95 24.38 -24.02
C ALA A 108 -13.24 25.19 -25.11
N THR A 109 -12.00 25.58 -24.81
CA THR A 109 -11.13 26.20 -25.81
C THR A 109 -10.47 25.11 -26.66
N ARG A 110 -9.26 24.70 -26.28
CA ARG A 110 -8.49 23.62 -26.86
C ARG A 110 -8.04 22.74 -25.71
N VAL A 111 -8.25 21.43 -25.81
CA VAL A 111 -7.73 20.51 -24.78
C VAL A 111 -6.20 20.57 -24.79
N ARG A 112 -5.61 20.77 -23.63
CA ARG A 112 -4.15 20.80 -23.48
C ARG A 112 -3.59 19.38 -23.69
N PRO A 113 -2.45 19.20 -24.38
CA PRO A 113 -1.77 17.91 -24.40
C PRO A 113 -1.13 17.63 -23.05
N LEU A 114 -1.33 16.40 -22.58
CA LEU A 114 -0.65 15.85 -21.42
C LEU A 114 0.85 15.95 -21.67
N GLN A 115 1.55 16.80 -20.93
CA GLN A 115 3.00 16.91 -21.08
C GLN A 115 3.69 15.71 -20.42
N GLU A 116 4.93 15.44 -20.83
CA GLU A 116 5.69 14.33 -20.25
C GLU A 116 5.76 14.46 -18.73
N ARG A 117 5.52 13.31 -18.08
CA ARG A 117 5.54 13.20 -16.63
C ARG A 117 6.99 13.33 -16.19
N LEU A 118 7.29 14.48 -15.57
CA LEU A 118 8.63 14.93 -15.20
C LEU A 118 9.44 13.79 -14.56
N HIS A 119 10.63 13.50 -15.11
CA HIS A 119 11.66 12.76 -14.39
C HIS A 119 11.96 13.55 -13.11
N VAL A 120 12.22 14.85 -13.25
CA VAL A 120 12.32 15.80 -12.14
C VAL A 120 11.81 17.19 -12.53
N GLU A 121 11.09 17.89 -11.64
CA GLU A 121 10.45 19.18 -11.97
C GLU A 121 11.43 20.34 -12.29
N ALA A 122 12.73 20.16 -12.00
CA ALA A 122 13.77 21.15 -12.34
C ALA A 122 14.09 21.22 -13.85
N GLU A 123 13.60 20.27 -14.64
CA GLU A 123 13.86 20.18 -16.09
C GLU A 123 12.95 21.12 -16.90
N LEU A 124 12.26 22.04 -16.25
CA LEU A 124 11.44 23.04 -16.93
C LEU A 124 12.29 24.14 -17.59
N PRO A 125 11.95 24.57 -18.82
CA PRO A 125 10.83 24.08 -19.61
C PRO A 125 11.19 22.77 -20.34
N LEU A 126 10.31 21.76 -20.22
CA LEU A 126 10.36 20.60 -21.10
C LEU A 126 9.99 21.01 -22.54
N PRO A 127 10.47 20.27 -23.55
CA PRO A 127 9.93 20.39 -24.89
C PRO A 127 8.41 20.22 -24.84
N TRP A 128 7.69 21.10 -25.51
CA TRP A 128 6.26 20.92 -25.73
C TRP A 128 6.05 19.64 -26.54
N ILE A 129 5.34 18.67 -25.98
CA ILE A 129 4.99 17.44 -26.66
C ILE A 129 3.51 17.50 -27.02
N GLU A 130 3.24 17.30 -28.30
CA GLU A 130 1.89 17.21 -28.85
C GLU A 130 1.91 16.12 -29.90
N ASP A 131 1.01 15.14 -29.75
CA ASP A 131 0.85 14.10 -30.75
C ASP A 131 0.16 14.71 -31.97
N ALA A 132 0.94 15.04 -32.99
CA ALA A 132 0.43 15.65 -34.21
C ALA A 132 -0.61 14.77 -34.93
N GLY A 133 -0.59 13.45 -34.74
CA GLY A 133 -1.57 12.53 -35.30
C GLY A 133 -2.92 12.67 -34.59
N ILE A 134 -2.92 12.68 -33.25
CA ILE A 134 -4.14 12.89 -32.47
C ILE A 134 -4.68 14.30 -32.72
N TYR A 135 -3.83 15.34 -32.65
CA TYR A 135 -4.28 16.73 -32.80
C TYR A 135 -4.68 17.13 -34.23
N ALA A 136 -4.38 16.30 -35.23
CA ALA A 136 -4.87 16.44 -36.60
C ALA A 136 -6.06 15.52 -36.93
N LEU A 137 -6.58 14.78 -35.94
CA LEU A 137 -7.70 13.87 -36.13
C LEU A 137 -8.98 14.66 -36.44
N ASP A 138 -9.64 14.29 -37.54
CA ASP A 138 -11.01 14.72 -37.85
C ASP A 138 -12.00 13.68 -37.31
N GLY A 139 -12.26 13.75 -36.00
CA GLY A 139 -13.06 12.78 -35.28
C GLY A 139 -12.82 12.82 -33.77
N TRP A 140 -13.62 12.03 -33.04
CA TRP A 140 -13.57 11.98 -31.59
C TRP A 140 -12.33 11.24 -31.06
N TRP A 141 -11.68 11.85 -30.08
CA TRP A 141 -10.66 11.22 -29.25
C TRP A 141 -11.06 11.21 -27.76
N PRO A 142 -10.95 10.05 -27.08
CA PRO A 142 -10.75 8.74 -27.67
C PRO A 142 -11.97 8.32 -28.51
N GLN A 143 -11.75 7.48 -29.52
CA GLN A 143 -12.84 7.01 -30.40
C GLN A 143 -13.83 6.11 -29.65
N GLN A 144 -13.33 5.31 -28.70
CA GLN A 144 -14.12 4.47 -27.81
C GLN A 144 -14.01 5.03 -26.40
N ALA A 145 -15.15 5.25 -25.77
CA ALA A 145 -15.19 5.75 -24.39
C ALA A 145 -14.95 4.64 -23.36
N VAL A 146 -15.08 3.37 -23.72
CA VAL A 146 -14.99 2.26 -22.77
C VAL A 146 -14.08 1.17 -23.29
N SER A 147 -13.23 0.62 -22.43
CA SER A 147 -12.40 -0.55 -22.71
C SER A 147 -12.29 -1.47 -21.49
N LEU A 148 -11.90 -2.73 -21.75
CA LEU A 148 -11.57 -3.72 -20.73
C LEU A 148 -10.11 -4.15 -20.88
N SER A 149 -9.42 -4.36 -19.76
CA SER A 149 -8.14 -5.08 -19.76
C SER A 149 -8.32 -6.56 -20.07
N GLU A 150 -7.21 -7.25 -20.30
CA GLU A 150 -7.16 -8.69 -20.14
C GLU A 150 -7.47 -9.09 -18.68
N PRO A 151 -8.05 -10.29 -18.43
CA PRO A 151 -8.19 -10.85 -17.09
C PRO A 151 -6.87 -10.90 -16.32
N MET A 152 -6.90 -10.51 -15.05
CA MET A 152 -5.78 -10.57 -14.09
C MET A 152 -6.20 -11.35 -12.85
N ILE A 153 -5.24 -11.79 -12.06
CA ILE A 153 -5.46 -12.36 -10.74
C ILE A 153 -5.06 -11.35 -9.67
N LEU A 154 -6.00 -11.04 -8.79
CA LEU A 154 -5.70 -10.41 -7.51
C LEU A 154 -5.91 -11.45 -6.42
N ARG A 155 -4.87 -12.24 -6.15
CA ARG A 155 -4.88 -13.36 -5.19
C ARG A 155 -6.02 -14.36 -5.43
N ASP A 156 -7.13 -14.21 -4.71
CA ASP A 156 -8.31 -15.08 -4.73
C ASP A 156 -9.40 -14.58 -5.70
N GLN A 157 -9.19 -13.43 -6.33
CA GLN A 157 -10.17 -12.79 -7.21
C GLN A 157 -9.64 -12.73 -8.64
N ARG A 158 -10.43 -13.24 -9.59
CA ARG A 158 -10.19 -13.02 -11.02
C ARG A 158 -10.89 -11.73 -11.44
N VAL A 159 -10.14 -10.77 -11.97
CA VAL A 159 -10.62 -9.40 -12.20
C VAL A 159 -10.30 -8.89 -13.59
N VAL A 160 -11.07 -7.91 -14.05
CA VAL A 160 -10.72 -7.06 -15.20
C VAL A 160 -10.78 -5.60 -14.78
N GLN A 161 -9.94 -4.78 -15.39
CA GLN A 161 -10.01 -3.34 -15.29
C GLN A 161 -10.98 -2.81 -16.36
N LEU A 162 -12.08 -2.23 -15.91
CA LEU A 162 -13.00 -1.43 -16.72
C LEU A 162 -12.51 0.01 -16.73
N SER A 163 -12.24 0.53 -17.92
CA SER A 163 -11.75 1.88 -18.14
C SER A 163 -12.73 2.68 -18.94
N VAL A 164 -13.15 3.83 -18.42
CA VAL A 164 -14.09 4.75 -19.06
C VAL A 164 -13.46 6.12 -19.21
N ALA A 165 -13.43 6.66 -20.43
CA ALA A 165 -13.10 8.04 -20.73
C ALA A 165 -14.39 8.86 -20.74
N PRO A 166 -14.67 9.65 -19.69
CA PRO A 166 -15.92 10.39 -19.56
C PRO A 166 -15.91 11.71 -20.32
N LEU A 167 -14.85 12.00 -21.08
CA LEU A 167 -14.79 13.11 -22.02
C LEU A 167 -14.28 12.61 -23.37
N ARG A 168 -14.81 13.22 -24.44
CA ARG A 168 -14.29 13.07 -25.79
C ARG A 168 -14.17 14.42 -26.47
N TRP A 169 -13.10 14.60 -27.22
CA TRP A 169 -12.76 15.85 -27.89
C TRP A 169 -12.52 15.61 -29.38
N ASN A 170 -13.05 16.49 -30.23
CA ASN A 170 -12.74 16.52 -31.65
C ASN A 170 -11.72 17.64 -31.93
N PRO A 171 -10.46 17.30 -32.25
CA PRO A 171 -9.40 18.28 -32.46
C PRO A 171 -9.63 19.22 -33.64
N THR A 172 -10.31 18.74 -34.69
CA THR A 172 -10.55 19.51 -35.93
C THR A 172 -11.71 20.49 -35.77
N THR A 173 -12.80 20.08 -35.12
CA THR A 173 -13.98 20.95 -34.90
C THR A 173 -13.86 21.78 -33.63
N GLY A 174 -13.05 21.35 -32.66
CA GLY A 174 -12.93 21.93 -31.32
C GLY A 174 -14.03 21.49 -30.35
N GLU A 175 -14.98 20.66 -30.79
CA GLU A 175 -16.11 20.21 -29.97
C GLU A 175 -15.62 19.28 -28.84
N LEU A 176 -16.17 19.48 -27.64
CA LEU A 176 -15.92 18.66 -26.46
C LEU A 176 -17.26 18.19 -25.90
N GLU A 177 -17.33 16.93 -25.51
CA GLU A 177 -18.50 16.37 -24.84
C GLU A 177 -18.11 15.62 -23.57
N GLU A 178 -18.96 15.70 -22.56
CA GLU A 178 -18.91 14.86 -21.38
C GLU A 178 -19.94 13.73 -21.44
N LEU A 179 -19.57 12.59 -20.88
CA LEU A 179 -20.45 11.46 -20.68
C LEU A 179 -21.16 11.63 -19.35
N ALA A 180 -22.41 12.07 -19.34
CA ALA A 180 -23.17 12.24 -18.10
C ALA A 180 -23.54 10.89 -17.46
N SER A 181 -23.88 9.90 -18.30
CA SER A 181 -24.20 8.54 -17.85
C SER A 181 -23.87 7.49 -18.88
N LEU A 182 -23.50 6.30 -18.41
CA LEU A 182 -23.15 5.13 -19.20
C LEU A 182 -23.86 3.90 -18.65
N GLU A 183 -24.58 3.18 -19.50
CA GLU A 183 -25.13 1.86 -19.22
C GLU A 183 -24.37 0.82 -20.03
N LEU A 184 -23.86 -0.22 -19.38
CA LEU A 184 -23.12 -1.31 -20.03
C LEU A 184 -23.50 -2.66 -19.46
N ALA A 185 -23.23 -3.71 -20.24
CA ALA A 185 -23.35 -5.10 -19.83
C ALA A 185 -22.02 -5.82 -20.04
N LEU A 186 -21.64 -6.64 -19.05
CA LEU A 186 -20.62 -7.65 -19.17
C LEU A 186 -21.32 -9.01 -19.24
N ASP A 187 -21.17 -9.72 -20.36
CA ASP A 187 -21.68 -11.07 -20.51
C ASP A 187 -20.56 -12.08 -20.22
N PHE A 188 -20.84 -13.05 -19.35
CA PHE A 188 -19.89 -14.10 -18.97
C PHE A 188 -20.25 -15.42 -19.62
N ALA A 189 -19.41 -15.91 -20.52
CA ALA A 189 -19.70 -17.10 -21.31
C ALA A 189 -18.45 -17.87 -21.73
N GLY A 190 -18.64 -19.17 -22.00
CA GLY A 190 -17.58 -20.07 -22.43
C GLY A 190 -16.47 -20.22 -21.39
N GLU A 191 -15.30 -20.68 -21.84
CA GLU A 191 -14.07 -20.68 -21.05
C GLU A 191 -13.05 -19.75 -21.68
N ASN A 192 -12.33 -18.99 -20.87
CA ASN A 192 -11.17 -18.21 -21.28
C ASN A 192 -9.94 -18.68 -20.48
N PRO A 193 -8.93 -19.29 -21.11
CA PRO A 193 -7.78 -19.88 -20.42
C PRO A 193 -6.83 -18.86 -19.78
N LEU A 194 -6.94 -17.57 -20.12
CA LEU A 194 -6.08 -16.53 -19.57
C LEU A 194 -6.40 -16.29 -18.10
N ASN A 195 -5.40 -16.43 -17.23
CA ASN A 195 -5.48 -16.15 -15.80
C ASN A 195 -6.73 -16.76 -15.15
N GLN A 196 -6.96 -18.06 -15.35
CA GLN A 196 -8.06 -18.78 -14.70
C GLN A 196 -7.73 -19.14 -13.25
N ILE A 197 -8.75 -19.13 -12.40
CA ILE A 197 -8.69 -19.75 -11.08
C ILE A 197 -9.29 -21.16 -11.20
N THR A 198 -8.46 -22.18 -11.00
CA THR A 198 -8.88 -23.60 -11.09
C THR A 198 -9.03 -24.25 -9.72
N ALA A 199 -8.40 -23.68 -8.70
CA ALA A 199 -8.52 -24.07 -7.30
C ALA A 199 -8.80 -22.81 -6.48
N PRO A 200 -10.09 -22.50 -6.21
CA PRO A 200 -10.45 -21.38 -5.36
C PRO A 200 -9.83 -21.51 -3.98
N MET A 201 -9.39 -20.38 -3.42
CA MET A 201 -8.77 -20.31 -2.11
C MET A 201 -9.59 -19.41 -1.17
N PRO A 202 -9.46 -19.55 0.16
CA PRO A 202 -10.13 -18.65 1.09
C PRO A 202 -9.69 -17.20 0.88
N SER A 203 -10.64 -16.27 0.97
CA SER A 203 -10.34 -14.85 0.83
C SER A 203 -9.40 -14.35 1.92
N SER A 204 -8.47 -13.48 1.56
CA SER A 204 -7.56 -12.86 2.53
C SER A 204 -8.17 -11.58 3.09
N PRO A 205 -8.30 -11.45 4.42
CA PRO A 205 -8.76 -10.21 5.04
C PRO A 205 -7.96 -8.98 4.58
N LEU A 206 -6.66 -9.18 4.35
CA LEU A 206 -5.75 -8.14 3.87
C LEU A 206 -6.09 -7.67 2.44
N MET A 207 -6.42 -8.61 1.54
CA MET A 207 -6.82 -8.26 0.17
C MET A 207 -8.21 -7.64 0.12
N ALA A 208 -9.14 -8.17 0.91
CA ALA A 208 -10.48 -7.60 1.04
C ALA A 208 -10.42 -6.13 1.50
N GLN A 209 -9.58 -5.81 2.49
CA GLN A 209 -9.35 -4.42 2.92
C GLN A 209 -8.66 -3.56 1.85
N LEU A 210 -7.70 -4.14 1.12
CA LEU A 210 -6.94 -3.41 0.10
C LEU A 210 -7.85 -2.89 -1.01
N VAL A 211 -8.82 -3.69 -1.46
CA VAL A 211 -9.78 -3.29 -2.51
C VAL A 211 -11.06 -2.67 -1.97
N GLY A 212 -11.53 -3.11 -0.80
CA GLY A 212 -12.76 -2.66 -0.16
C GLY A 212 -13.96 -2.65 -1.13
N ASP A 213 -14.80 -1.63 -0.99
CA ASP A 213 -15.98 -1.39 -1.83
C ASP A 213 -15.63 -0.92 -3.26
N GLU A 214 -14.34 -0.78 -3.58
CA GLU A 214 -13.90 -0.28 -4.88
C GLU A 214 -13.84 -1.40 -5.94
N LEU A 215 -13.86 -2.66 -5.51
CA LEU A 215 -14.04 -3.82 -6.38
C LEU A 215 -15.54 -4.03 -6.64
N ILE A 216 -15.95 -3.96 -7.91
CA ILE A 216 -17.30 -4.32 -8.33
C ILE A 216 -17.39 -5.85 -8.32
N ALA A 217 -17.93 -6.39 -7.24
CA ALA A 217 -18.14 -7.82 -7.04
C ALA A 217 -19.65 -8.14 -6.93
N PRO A 218 -20.07 -9.39 -7.22
CA PRO A 218 -21.42 -9.83 -6.90
C PRO A 218 -21.67 -9.59 -5.41
N PRO A 219 -22.88 -9.13 -5.04
CA PRO A 219 -23.24 -9.07 -3.64
C PRO A 219 -23.02 -10.47 -3.09
N ALA A 220 -22.06 -10.60 -2.17
CA ALA A 220 -21.84 -11.84 -1.48
C ALA A 220 -23.21 -12.36 -1.03
N SER A 221 -23.52 -13.65 -1.22
CA SER A 221 -24.48 -14.28 -0.31
C SER A 221 -24.05 -13.86 1.09
N GLU A 222 -24.88 -13.06 1.78
CA GLU A 222 -24.58 -12.38 3.05
C GLU A 222 -23.53 -13.17 3.85
N GLY A 223 -22.27 -12.70 3.86
CA GLY A 223 -21.19 -13.39 4.58
C GLY A 223 -19.76 -13.33 4.04
N ALA A 224 -19.50 -12.86 2.81
CA ALA A 224 -18.12 -12.92 2.27
C ALA A 224 -17.33 -11.60 2.26
N LEU A 225 -17.96 -10.43 2.43
CA LEU A 225 -17.25 -9.14 2.37
C LEU A 225 -17.71 -8.09 3.41
N SER A 226 -18.93 -8.18 3.94
CA SER A 226 -19.53 -7.13 4.78
C SER A 226 -19.24 -7.24 6.28
N GLU A 227 -18.58 -8.30 6.75
CA GLU A 227 -18.26 -8.52 8.18
C GLU A 227 -16.78 -8.86 8.42
N ILE A 228 -15.88 -8.53 7.48
CA ILE A 228 -14.45 -8.77 7.69
C ILE A 228 -13.88 -7.64 8.55
N GLY A 229 -14.16 -7.71 9.86
CA GLY A 229 -13.41 -6.99 10.87
C GLY A 229 -11.91 -7.29 10.76
N TRP A 230 -11.10 -6.33 11.21
CA TRP A 230 -9.65 -6.44 11.35
C TRP A 230 -9.27 -7.80 11.92
N HIS A 231 -8.53 -8.60 11.15
CA HIS A 231 -8.12 -9.95 11.57
C HIS A 231 -9.29 -10.76 12.13
N THR A 232 -10.14 -11.29 11.26
CA THR A 232 -11.18 -12.22 11.70
C THR A 232 -10.51 -13.35 12.49
N ALA A 233 -11.01 -13.62 13.70
CA ALA A 233 -10.60 -14.78 14.52
C ALA A 233 -10.65 -16.11 13.73
N GLU A 234 -11.37 -16.11 12.61
CA GLU A 234 -11.57 -17.22 11.69
C GLU A 234 -10.39 -17.48 10.73
N ARG A 235 -9.48 -16.52 10.53
CA ARG A 235 -8.27 -16.72 9.70
C ARG A 235 -7.06 -15.91 10.20
N PRO A 236 -6.11 -16.55 10.93
CA PRO A 236 -4.84 -15.90 11.28
C PRO A 236 -4.04 -15.53 10.02
N LEU A 237 -3.30 -14.41 10.06
CA LEU A 237 -2.41 -14.03 8.96
C LEU A 237 -1.19 -14.94 8.93
N ASN A 238 -0.85 -15.43 7.74
CA ASN A 238 0.21 -16.40 7.54
C ASN A 238 1.51 -15.73 7.02
N TYR A 239 2.61 -15.93 7.73
CA TYR A 239 3.96 -15.55 7.30
C TYR A 239 4.69 -16.74 6.68
N LEU A 240 5.29 -16.53 5.51
CA LEU A 240 6.32 -17.39 4.96
C LEU A 240 7.66 -16.66 5.00
N VAL A 241 8.53 -17.09 5.91
CA VAL A 241 9.82 -16.46 6.20
C VAL A 241 10.93 -17.26 5.53
N PHE A 242 11.74 -16.61 4.71
CA PHE A 242 12.96 -17.17 4.13
C PHE A 242 14.17 -16.57 4.80
N THR A 243 15.04 -17.41 5.37
CA THR A 243 16.23 -16.95 6.10
C THR A 243 17.38 -17.95 6.01
N PRO A 244 18.65 -17.53 5.98
CA PRO A 244 19.77 -18.44 6.21
C PRO A 244 19.62 -19.12 7.57
N ALA A 245 19.90 -20.41 7.66
CA ALA A 245 19.73 -21.20 8.88
C ALA A 245 20.55 -20.62 10.06
N SER A 246 21.71 -20.04 9.76
CA SER A 246 22.58 -19.39 10.75
C SER A 246 21.92 -18.21 11.47
N ALA A 247 20.99 -17.49 10.81
CA ALA A 247 20.30 -16.35 11.39
C ALA A 247 19.33 -16.75 12.52
N LEU A 248 18.82 -18.00 12.51
CA LEU A 248 17.88 -18.49 13.53
C LEU A 248 18.49 -18.56 14.93
N SER A 249 19.82 -18.57 15.05
CA SER A 249 20.51 -18.48 16.34
C SER A 249 20.45 -17.08 16.98
N ASN A 250 19.93 -16.06 16.27
CA ASN A 250 19.82 -14.70 16.78
C ASN A 250 18.64 -14.56 17.76
N GLY A 251 18.93 -14.21 19.02
CA GLY A 251 17.92 -14.06 20.07
C GLY A 251 16.78 -13.09 19.71
N PRO A 252 17.05 -11.83 19.34
CA PRO A 252 15.99 -10.90 18.92
C PRO A 252 15.12 -11.37 17.75
N PHE A 253 15.67 -12.15 16.81
CA PHE A 253 14.87 -12.76 15.76
C PHE A 253 13.92 -13.83 16.32
N GLN A 254 14.38 -14.67 17.26
CA GLN A 254 13.51 -15.62 17.96
C GLN A 254 12.42 -14.90 18.77
N ASP A 255 12.75 -13.79 19.44
CA ASP A 255 11.78 -12.96 20.15
C ASP A 255 10.70 -12.39 19.21
N TRP A 256 11.07 -12.03 17.97
CA TRP A 256 10.13 -11.60 16.95
C TRP A 256 9.22 -12.76 16.48
N LEU A 257 9.78 -13.96 16.26
CA LEU A 257 8.98 -15.14 15.91
C LEU A 257 7.95 -15.47 17.01
N GLU A 258 8.39 -15.47 18.28
CA GLU A 258 7.49 -15.67 19.42
C GLU A 258 6.43 -14.56 19.46
N TRP A 259 6.82 -13.30 19.31
CA TRP A 259 5.88 -12.18 19.34
C TRP A 259 4.79 -12.29 18.27
N LYS A 260 5.17 -12.58 17.02
CA LYS A 260 4.20 -12.74 15.93
C LYS A 260 3.30 -13.95 16.16
N PHE A 261 3.84 -15.05 16.66
CA PHE A 261 3.03 -16.20 17.08
C PHE A 261 2.08 -15.83 18.23
N ARG A 262 2.51 -15.03 19.20
CA ARG A 262 1.65 -14.58 20.29
C ARG A 262 0.56 -13.61 19.87
N LYS A 263 0.78 -12.84 18.80
CA LYS A 263 -0.24 -12.00 18.16
C LYS A 263 -1.31 -12.79 17.40
N GLY A 264 -1.14 -14.10 17.24
CA GLY A 264 -2.06 -14.91 16.46
C GLY A 264 -1.63 -15.12 15.01
N HIS A 265 -0.38 -14.86 14.63
CA HIS A 265 0.11 -15.17 13.29
C HIS A 265 0.61 -16.61 13.22
N HIS A 266 0.38 -17.28 12.09
CA HIS A 266 1.09 -18.52 11.77
C HIS A 266 2.37 -18.18 11.02
N ILE A 267 3.47 -18.86 11.37
CA ILE A 267 4.77 -18.56 10.80
C ILE A 267 5.40 -19.85 10.31
N GLN A 268 5.69 -19.91 9.02
CA GLN A 268 6.51 -20.95 8.42
C GLN A 268 7.88 -20.37 8.10
N VAL A 269 8.93 -21.01 8.61
CA VAL A 269 10.32 -20.65 8.31
C VAL A 269 10.91 -21.67 7.34
N ILE A 270 11.52 -21.19 6.27
CA ILE A 270 12.26 -21.97 5.27
C ILE A 270 13.68 -21.43 5.20
N THR A 271 14.66 -22.34 5.18
CA THR A 271 16.07 -22.01 5.19
C THR A 271 16.84 -22.51 3.98
N ASP A 272 18.07 -22.05 3.85
CA ASP A 272 19.05 -22.53 2.87
C ASP A 272 19.46 -24.00 3.06
N ALA A 273 19.11 -24.60 4.20
CA ALA A 273 19.23 -26.04 4.42
C ALA A 273 18.02 -26.85 3.91
N ASP A 274 16.85 -26.21 3.76
CA ASP A 274 15.61 -26.88 3.37
C ASP A 274 15.41 -26.95 1.85
N ILE A 275 15.94 -25.96 1.13
CA ILE A 275 15.80 -25.82 -0.32
C ILE A 275 17.11 -25.37 -0.97
N SER A 276 17.21 -25.50 -2.29
CA SER A 276 18.27 -24.82 -3.03
C SER A 276 18.12 -23.30 -2.87
N TRP A 277 19.16 -22.60 -2.42
CA TRP A 277 19.08 -21.18 -2.07
C TRP A 277 19.22 -20.25 -3.28
N THR A 278 18.23 -20.31 -4.19
CA THR A 278 18.18 -19.50 -5.42
C THR A 278 16.87 -18.73 -5.54
N THR A 279 16.87 -17.63 -6.29
CA THR A 279 15.67 -16.81 -6.56
C THR A 279 14.52 -17.67 -7.12
N THR A 280 14.80 -18.57 -8.06
CA THR A 280 13.78 -19.46 -8.65
C THR A 280 13.24 -20.46 -7.64
N ALA A 281 14.10 -21.08 -6.83
CA ALA A 281 13.67 -22.04 -5.83
C ALA A 281 12.79 -21.39 -4.74
N ILE A 282 13.17 -20.20 -4.26
CA ILE A 282 12.37 -19.42 -3.30
C ILE A 282 10.99 -19.13 -3.91
N ARG A 283 10.92 -18.59 -5.14
CA ARG A 283 9.63 -18.31 -5.79
C ARG A 283 8.79 -19.57 -5.97
N ASN A 284 9.39 -20.69 -6.37
CA ASN A 284 8.67 -21.95 -6.52
C ASN A 284 8.12 -22.46 -5.18
N THR A 285 8.87 -22.27 -4.08
CA THR A 285 8.37 -22.57 -2.74
C THR A 285 7.21 -21.66 -2.34
N VAL A 286 7.28 -20.35 -2.64
CA VAL A 286 6.16 -19.42 -2.41
C VAL A 286 4.92 -19.89 -3.16
N LEU A 287 5.04 -20.18 -4.46
CA LEU A 287 3.93 -20.68 -5.29
C LEU A 287 3.35 -21.99 -4.74
N ALA A 288 4.19 -22.93 -4.32
CA ALA A 288 3.74 -24.20 -3.75
C ALA A 288 2.97 -24.00 -2.44
N ARG A 289 3.38 -23.05 -1.58
CA ARG A 289 2.66 -22.70 -0.35
C ARG A 289 1.39 -21.91 -0.62
N PHE A 290 1.41 -21.03 -1.61
CA PHE A 290 0.24 -20.27 -2.07
C PHE A 290 -0.90 -21.19 -2.52
N ASN A 291 -0.58 -22.26 -3.23
CA ASN A 291 -1.55 -23.26 -3.69
C ASN A 291 -1.87 -24.35 -2.64
N GLY A 292 -1.32 -24.26 -1.43
CA GLY A 292 -1.52 -25.24 -0.36
C GLY A 292 -2.65 -24.88 0.60
N ASP A 293 -2.77 -25.65 1.68
CA ASP A 293 -3.85 -25.50 2.68
C ASP A 293 -3.74 -24.23 3.53
N THR A 294 -2.52 -23.68 3.66
CA THR A 294 -2.24 -22.46 4.42
C THR A 294 -1.52 -21.43 3.55
N PRO A 295 -2.23 -20.77 2.60
CA PRO A 295 -1.62 -19.78 1.73
C PRO A 295 -1.04 -18.62 2.56
N PRO A 296 0.22 -18.21 2.31
CA PRO A 296 0.82 -17.07 3.00
C PRO A 296 0.07 -15.78 2.66
N ASP A 297 0.04 -14.83 3.58
CA ASP A 297 -0.36 -13.44 3.32
C ASP A 297 0.89 -12.55 3.18
N TYR A 298 1.93 -12.89 3.94
CA TYR A 298 3.23 -12.23 3.92
C TYR A 298 4.35 -13.17 3.47
N VAL A 299 5.25 -12.65 2.65
CA VAL A 299 6.57 -13.23 2.40
C VAL A 299 7.63 -12.30 2.99
N MET A 300 8.39 -12.79 3.96
CA MET A 300 9.46 -12.02 4.59
C MET A 300 10.83 -12.64 4.28
N LEU A 301 11.73 -11.84 3.72
CA LEU A 301 13.09 -12.25 3.38
C LEU A 301 14.03 -11.72 4.46
N VAL A 302 14.76 -12.59 5.14
CA VAL A 302 15.74 -12.21 6.16
C VAL A 302 17.13 -12.44 5.61
N GLY A 303 17.93 -11.38 5.54
CA GLY A 303 19.23 -11.37 4.90
C GLY A 303 19.30 -10.35 3.77
N ASP A 304 20.52 -9.92 3.49
CA ASP A 304 20.82 -9.00 2.41
C ASP A 304 20.96 -9.74 1.06
N SER A 305 20.82 -9.06 -0.08
CA SER A 305 21.00 -9.69 -1.39
C SER A 305 22.44 -10.13 -1.65
N ASP A 306 23.40 -9.44 -1.04
CA ASP A 306 24.83 -9.64 -1.23
C ASP A 306 25.61 -9.30 0.05
N GLY A 307 26.87 -9.75 0.10
CA GLY A 307 27.77 -9.49 1.23
C GLY A 307 27.35 -10.12 2.57
N GLY A 308 28.26 -10.07 3.54
CA GLY A 308 27.97 -10.47 4.92
C GLY A 308 27.72 -11.98 5.14
N SER A 309 27.23 -12.30 6.34
CA SER A 309 26.98 -13.67 6.79
C SER A 309 25.57 -14.19 6.49
N PHE A 310 24.65 -13.33 6.07
CA PHE A 310 23.24 -13.69 5.83
C PHE A 310 22.81 -13.20 4.45
N GLN A 311 23.07 -14.02 3.43
CA GLN A 311 22.70 -13.71 2.05
C GLN A 311 21.37 -14.37 1.69
N THR A 312 20.44 -13.61 1.14
CA THR A 312 19.12 -14.07 0.72
C THR A 312 18.82 -13.56 -0.69
N PRO A 313 18.65 -14.47 -1.68
CA PRO A 313 18.47 -14.10 -3.08
C PRO A 313 17.35 -13.08 -3.33
N THR A 314 17.54 -12.25 -4.35
CA THR A 314 16.53 -11.33 -4.89
C THR A 314 16.48 -11.49 -6.42
N HIS A 315 15.53 -10.82 -7.07
CA HIS A 315 15.51 -10.77 -8.54
C HIS A 315 16.76 -10.02 -9.07
N PRO A 316 17.36 -10.40 -10.21
CA PRO A 316 18.55 -9.72 -10.75
C PRO A 316 18.36 -8.21 -10.99
N SER A 317 17.13 -7.78 -11.27
CA SER A 317 16.73 -6.36 -11.38
C SER A 317 16.37 -5.72 -10.03
N GLN A 318 16.79 -6.34 -8.92
CA GLN A 318 16.88 -5.75 -7.58
C GLN A 318 15.52 -5.44 -6.93
N TYR A 319 14.57 -6.36 -7.08
CA TYR A 319 13.26 -6.25 -6.45
C TYR A 319 12.73 -7.57 -5.91
N ASP A 320 11.93 -7.49 -4.85
CA ASP A 320 11.29 -8.66 -4.24
C ASP A 320 9.83 -8.86 -4.69
N HIS A 321 9.29 -7.96 -5.51
CA HIS A 321 7.95 -8.12 -6.09
C HIS A 321 7.79 -9.40 -6.92
N TYR A 322 8.88 -9.94 -7.46
CA TYR A 322 8.93 -11.24 -8.15
C TYR A 322 8.40 -12.40 -7.29
N TYR A 323 8.60 -12.33 -5.97
CA TYR A 323 8.11 -13.34 -5.03
C TYR A 323 6.63 -13.15 -4.67
N ALA A 324 6.04 -12.00 -5.02
CA ALA A 324 4.64 -11.68 -4.75
C ALA A 324 3.71 -11.97 -5.94
N THR A 325 4.22 -11.95 -7.17
CA THR A 325 3.45 -12.24 -8.40
C THR A 325 3.52 -13.74 -8.69
N VAL A 326 2.62 -14.54 -8.12
CA VAL A 326 2.65 -16.01 -8.16
C VAL A 326 1.40 -16.62 -8.79
N ALA A 327 0.30 -15.89 -8.89
CA ALA A 327 -0.91 -16.29 -9.59
C ALA A 327 -1.08 -15.43 -10.86
N GLY A 328 -1.55 -16.07 -11.93
CA GLY A 328 -1.66 -15.42 -13.24
C GLY A 328 -0.31 -15.04 -13.86
N ASN A 329 -0.39 -14.45 -15.05
CA ASN A 329 0.71 -13.82 -15.77
C ASN A 329 0.40 -12.33 -15.94
N ASP A 330 0.40 -11.60 -14.82
CA ASP A 330 0.09 -10.18 -14.77
C ASP A 330 0.99 -9.44 -13.77
N ALA A 331 0.69 -8.15 -13.56
CA ALA A 331 1.50 -7.24 -12.76
C ALA A 331 1.05 -7.14 -11.30
N LEU A 332 -0.03 -7.81 -10.91
CA LEU A 332 -0.60 -7.68 -9.58
C LEU A 332 0.12 -8.62 -8.61
N ALA A 333 0.45 -8.09 -7.44
CA ALA A 333 0.93 -8.93 -6.36
C ALA A 333 -0.23 -9.75 -5.78
N ASP A 334 0.04 -10.99 -5.41
CA ASP A 334 -0.91 -11.86 -4.70
C ASP A 334 -0.64 -11.90 -3.19
N LEU A 335 0.49 -11.33 -2.79
CA LEU A 335 1.11 -11.44 -1.47
C LEU A 335 1.81 -10.13 -1.12
N VAL A 336 1.97 -9.85 0.17
CA VAL A 336 2.74 -8.70 0.65
C VAL A 336 4.18 -9.13 0.94
N THR A 337 5.16 -8.39 0.44
CA THR A 337 6.59 -8.68 0.65
C THR A 337 7.28 -7.64 1.54
N GLY A 338 8.27 -8.08 2.31
CA GLY A 338 9.20 -7.22 3.04
C GLY A 338 10.54 -7.91 3.28
N ARG A 339 11.61 -7.11 3.43
CA ARG A 339 12.97 -7.63 3.62
C ARG A 339 13.63 -7.07 4.87
N ILE A 340 14.20 -7.94 5.69
CA ILE A 340 15.10 -7.60 6.79
C ILE A 340 16.53 -7.67 6.26
N THR A 341 17.08 -6.52 5.84
CA THR A 341 18.44 -6.48 5.26
C THR A 341 19.51 -6.48 6.34
N ALA A 342 20.20 -7.60 6.49
CA ALA A 342 21.23 -7.78 7.52
C ALA A 342 22.42 -8.54 6.98
N ARG A 343 23.63 -8.00 7.19
CA ARG A 343 24.91 -8.61 6.83
C ARG A 343 25.64 -9.24 8.02
N SER A 344 25.16 -9.02 9.25
CA SER A 344 25.80 -9.48 10.48
C SER A 344 24.78 -9.74 11.60
N ALA A 345 25.16 -10.52 12.62
CA ALA A 345 24.30 -10.79 13.78
C ALA A 345 23.95 -9.50 14.55
N THR A 346 24.85 -8.50 14.52
CA THR A 346 24.58 -7.17 15.07
C THR A 346 23.48 -6.47 14.29
N HIS A 347 23.47 -6.52 12.95
CA HIS A 347 22.38 -5.95 12.16
C HIS A 347 21.04 -6.60 12.51
N LEU A 348 20.97 -7.93 12.55
CA LEU A 348 19.73 -8.64 12.94
C LEU A 348 19.24 -8.18 14.32
N SER A 349 20.14 -8.15 15.31
CA SER A 349 19.79 -7.75 16.66
C SER A 349 19.29 -6.30 16.72
N THR A 350 19.96 -5.37 16.02
CA THR A 350 19.53 -3.97 15.92
C THR A 350 18.15 -3.84 15.27
N ILE A 351 17.91 -4.54 14.17
CA ILE A 351 16.66 -4.42 13.40
C ILE A 351 15.49 -5.04 14.15
N PHE A 352 15.63 -6.27 14.66
CA PHE A 352 14.52 -6.92 15.37
C PHE A 352 14.21 -6.27 16.71
N ASN A 353 15.21 -5.83 17.48
CA ASN A 353 14.94 -5.05 18.71
C ASN A 353 14.22 -3.73 18.38
N LYS A 354 14.50 -3.13 17.23
CA LYS A 354 13.81 -1.91 16.77
C LYS A 354 12.37 -2.17 16.38
N ILE A 355 12.11 -3.22 15.60
CA ILE A 355 10.75 -3.62 15.22
C ILE A 355 9.93 -3.98 16.47
N LEU A 356 10.49 -4.78 17.38
CA LEU A 356 9.86 -5.13 18.65
C LEU A 356 9.61 -3.89 19.53
N ALA A 357 10.57 -2.97 19.61
CA ALA A 357 10.37 -1.72 20.33
C ALA A 357 9.24 -0.89 19.71
N TYR A 358 9.15 -0.79 18.39
CA TYR A 358 8.11 -0.03 17.71
C TYR A 358 6.72 -0.65 17.91
N GLU A 359 6.58 -1.96 17.68
CA GLU A 359 5.28 -2.63 17.65
C GLU A 359 4.77 -3.03 19.04
N LYS A 360 5.66 -3.45 19.96
CA LYS A 360 5.28 -4.02 21.25
C LYS A 360 5.47 -3.06 22.43
N ASN A 361 6.45 -2.15 22.35
CA ASN A 361 6.81 -1.29 23.48
C ASN A 361 7.32 0.09 23.01
N PRO A 362 6.47 0.88 22.33
CA PRO A 362 6.85 2.20 21.84
C PRO A 362 7.25 3.13 23.01
N ASP A 363 7.95 4.23 22.71
CA ASP A 363 8.33 5.19 23.77
C ASP A 363 7.15 6.06 24.20
N LEU A 364 6.33 5.53 25.11
CA LEU A 364 5.20 6.24 25.72
C LEU A 364 5.62 7.13 26.91
N ALA A 365 6.88 7.09 27.33
CA ALA A 365 7.40 8.03 28.32
C ALA A 365 7.57 9.44 27.73
N ASN A 366 7.71 9.55 26.40
CA ASN A 366 7.84 10.81 25.67
C ASN A 366 6.94 10.79 24.43
N PRO A 367 5.61 10.62 24.54
CA PRO A 367 4.74 10.22 23.45
C PRO A 367 4.62 11.24 22.31
N ASN A 368 5.06 12.49 22.51
CA ASN A 368 5.02 13.58 21.52
C ASN A 368 5.57 13.21 20.12
N TRP A 369 6.50 12.24 20.01
CA TRP A 369 7.01 11.80 18.71
C TRP A 369 5.93 11.11 17.85
N LEU A 370 4.91 10.50 18.47
CA LEU A 370 3.77 9.87 17.80
C LEU A 370 2.82 10.91 17.19
N HIS A 371 2.79 12.13 17.72
CA HIS A 371 2.04 13.26 17.17
C HIS A 371 2.92 14.24 16.38
N ARG A 372 4.11 13.77 15.95
CA ARG A 372 5.06 14.54 15.15
C ARG A 372 5.43 13.81 13.87
N ALA A 373 5.40 14.50 12.73
CA ALA A 373 5.84 13.97 11.45
C ALA A 373 6.75 14.96 10.71
N SER A 374 7.60 14.44 9.83
CA SER A 374 8.51 15.25 9.03
C SER A 374 8.31 15.04 7.53
N PHE A 375 8.21 16.15 6.79
CA PHE A 375 8.00 16.17 5.34
C PHE A 375 9.07 17.03 4.67
N LEU A 376 9.86 16.39 3.82
CA LEU A 376 11.01 16.98 3.15
C LEU A 376 10.82 16.91 1.64
N THR A 377 11.01 18.03 0.95
CA THR A 377 11.20 18.01 -0.50
C THR A 377 12.52 18.62 -0.91
N GLY A 378 13.11 18.11 -1.99
CA GLY A 378 14.39 18.55 -2.54
C GLY A 378 14.54 20.06 -2.77
N VAL A 379 15.76 20.58 -2.99
CA VAL A 379 16.01 22.04 -3.15
C VAL A 379 15.91 22.46 -4.62
N GLY A 380 16.70 21.82 -5.49
CA GLY A 380 16.77 22.15 -6.92
C GLY A 380 15.64 21.54 -7.73
N HIS A 381 14.92 20.58 -7.14
CA HIS A 381 14.00 19.66 -7.78
C HIS A 381 12.64 19.64 -7.07
N CYS A 382 12.33 20.74 -6.39
CA CYS A 382 11.17 20.85 -5.54
C CYS A 382 9.90 21.01 -6.37
N GLY A 383 9.31 19.88 -6.66
CA GLY A 383 8.11 19.90 -7.44
C GLY A 383 6.95 20.53 -6.68
N LEU A 384 6.08 21.27 -7.38
CA LEU A 384 4.77 21.62 -6.81
C LEU A 384 4.02 20.34 -6.46
N SER A 385 4.05 19.37 -7.37
CA SER A 385 3.40 18.06 -7.20
C SER A 385 3.93 17.33 -5.94
N MET A 386 5.26 17.25 -5.80
CA MET A 386 5.89 16.64 -4.62
C MET A 386 5.49 17.35 -3.32
N SER A 387 5.57 18.68 -3.31
CA SER A 387 5.26 19.49 -2.13
C SER A 387 3.79 19.42 -1.73
N GLN A 388 2.89 19.41 -2.71
CA GLN A 388 1.46 19.38 -2.47
C GLN A 388 1.00 18.00 -1.97
N LEU A 389 1.55 16.90 -2.51
CA LEU A 389 1.33 15.57 -1.97
C LEU A 389 1.75 15.49 -0.50
N SER A 390 2.99 15.92 -0.19
CA SER A 390 3.53 15.91 1.16
C SER A 390 2.74 16.83 2.12
N ARG A 391 2.37 18.03 1.69
CA ARG A 391 1.54 18.97 2.49
C ARG A 391 0.21 18.36 2.88
N SER A 392 -0.34 17.55 2.00
CA SER A 392 -1.67 17.03 2.22
C SER A 392 -1.71 15.81 3.13
N ALA A 393 -0.68 14.95 3.05
CA ALA A 393 -0.46 13.93 4.07
C ALA A 393 -0.29 14.60 5.45
N ALA A 394 0.53 15.65 5.51
CA ALA A 394 0.70 16.46 6.72
C ALA A 394 -0.62 17.07 7.24
N PHE A 395 -1.44 17.65 6.36
CA PHE A 395 -2.73 18.21 6.74
C PHE A 395 -3.66 17.14 7.33
N SER A 396 -3.74 15.97 6.68
CA SER A 396 -4.57 14.85 7.15
C SER A 396 -4.15 14.33 8.52
N LEU A 397 -2.86 14.27 8.81
CA LEU A 397 -2.34 13.90 10.13
C LEU A 397 -2.79 14.90 11.21
N VAL A 398 -2.79 16.20 10.90
CA VAL A 398 -3.26 17.23 11.84
C VAL A 398 -4.77 17.18 12.02
N ASP A 399 -5.51 17.20 10.91
CA ASP A 399 -6.98 17.36 10.90
C ASP A 399 -7.70 16.14 11.47
N ARG A 400 -7.24 14.93 11.16
CA ARG A 400 -7.94 13.68 11.52
C ARG A 400 -7.32 12.92 12.67
N TYR A 401 -6.01 13.06 12.86
CA TYR A 401 -5.24 12.27 13.83
C TYR A 401 -4.60 13.13 14.93
N GLY A 402 -4.90 14.44 14.96
CA GLY A 402 -4.50 15.33 16.04
C GLY A 402 -2.99 15.52 16.17
N TYR A 403 -2.23 15.38 15.08
CA TYR A 403 -0.79 15.68 15.10
C TYR A 403 -0.56 17.13 15.52
N THR A 404 0.28 17.32 16.54
CA THR A 404 0.56 18.63 17.12
C THR A 404 1.75 19.33 16.48
N GLN A 405 2.61 18.60 15.76
CA GLN A 405 3.76 19.17 15.09
C GLN A 405 4.03 18.49 13.74
N ILE A 406 4.09 19.30 12.67
CA ILE A 406 4.58 18.87 11.37
C ILE A 406 5.84 19.68 11.07
N ASP A 407 6.98 19.02 10.99
CA ASP A 407 8.20 19.65 10.50
C ASP A 407 8.24 19.58 8.98
N THR A 408 8.37 20.73 8.33
CA THR A 408 8.42 20.79 6.87
C THR A 408 9.64 21.54 6.38
N ALA A 409 10.31 21.01 5.37
CA ALA A 409 11.23 21.78 4.55
C ALA A 409 10.92 21.49 3.08
N PHE A 410 10.01 22.30 2.54
CA PHE A 410 9.66 22.26 1.12
C PHE A 410 10.62 23.17 0.36
N CYS A 411 11.13 22.71 -0.78
CA CYS A 411 12.13 23.43 -1.58
C CYS A 411 13.42 23.80 -0.82
N ALA A 412 13.71 23.15 0.29
CA ALA A 412 14.73 23.62 1.24
C ALA A 412 15.43 22.47 1.95
N ALA A 413 15.49 21.28 1.36
CA ALA A 413 16.09 20.12 2.01
C ALA A 413 17.54 20.34 2.47
N SER A 414 17.85 19.85 3.67
CA SER A 414 19.19 19.83 4.24
C SER A 414 19.37 18.55 5.07
N PRO A 415 20.55 17.90 5.02
CA PRO A 415 20.86 16.76 5.89
C PRO A 415 20.71 17.09 7.38
N SER A 416 21.00 18.35 7.76
CA SER A 416 20.87 18.83 9.14
C SER A 416 19.44 18.79 9.65
N TYR A 417 18.45 19.06 8.79
CA TYR A 417 17.03 18.99 9.16
C TYR A 417 16.64 17.55 9.49
N VAL A 418 17.00 16.60 8.63
CA VAL A 418 16.72 15.18 8.86
C VAL A 418 17.33 14.72 10.19
N TYR A 419 18.61 15.01 10.43
CA TYR A 419 19.26 14.65 11.69
C TYR A 419 18.55 15.26 12.91
N ASN A 420 18.20 16.54 12.86
CA ASN A 420 17.55 17.24 13.98
C ASN A 420 16.13 16.75 14.25
N TRP A 421 15.34 16.47 13.21
CA TRP A 421 13.99 15.94 13.34
C TRP A 421 13.99 14.53 13.94
N TYR A 422 14.88 13.66 13.47
CA TYR A 422 15.04 12.33 14.06
C TYR A 422 15.50 12.42 15.52
N SER A 423 16.48 13.27 15.81
CA SER A 423 16.97 13.48 17.19
C SER A 423 15.87 13.99 18.13
N SER A 424 14.95 14.79 17.61
CA SER A 424 13.81 15.32 18.36
C SER A 424 12.63 14.33 18.48
N GLY A 425 12.66 13.23 17.70
CA GLY A 425 11.58 12.26 17.57
C GLY A 425 10.57 12.66 16.49
N THR A 426 10.26 11.73 15.60
CA THR A 426 9.22 11.84 14.57
C THR A 426 8.65 10.43 14.32
N SER A 427 7.37 10.32 14.02
CA SER A 427 6.69 9.04 13.71
C SER A 427 6.76 8.69 12.23
N TYR A 428 6.80 9.71 11.37
CA TYR A 428 6.97 9.56 9.93
C TYR A 428 8.06 10.48 9.40
N HIS A 429 8.78 9.99 8.39
CA HIS A 429 9.68 10.78 7.58
C HIS A 429 9.35 10.56 6.11
N ASN A 430 8.76 11.57 5.49
CA ASN A 430 8.47 11.56 4.06
C ASN A 430 9.52 12.40 3.32
N TYR A 431 10.17 11.79 2.33
CA TYR A 431 11.05 12.52 1.42
C TYR A 431 10.59 12.35 -0.01
N ARG A 432 10.51 13.49 -0.72
CA ARG A 432 10.28 13.56 -2.16
C ARG A 432 11.33 14.44 -2.81
N GLY A 433 12.00 13.94 -3.84
CA GLY A 433 13.01 14.73 -4.53
C GLY A 433 13.75 13.88 -5.54
N ILE A 434 15.06 14.06 -5.60
CA ILE A 434 15.94 13.34 -6.52
C ILE A 434 16.82 12.32 -5.77
N TYR A 435 17.46 11.44 -6.54
CA TYR A 435 18.55 10.56 -6.11
C TYR A 435 19.61 11.30 -5.26
N GLY A 436 20.21 10.60 -4.29
CA GLY A 436 21.21 11.16 -3.38
C GLY A 436 20.64 11.94 -2.20
N MET A 437 19.30 12.00 -2.06
CA MET A 437 18.58 12.56 -0.91
C MET A 437 19.11 13.92 -0.44
N GLU A 438 19.44 14.81 -1.39
CA GLU A 438 19.90 16.19 -1.13
C GLU A 438 21.16 16.23 -0.25
N ASN A 439 22.13 15.36 -0.59
CA ASN A 439 23.39 15.17 0.13
C ASN A 439 23.22 14.59 1.55
N LEU A 440 22.06 14.05 1.90
CA LEU A 440 21.95 13.21 3.07
C LEU A 440 22.82 11.98 2.81
N SER A 441 23.86 11.78 3.62
CA SER A 441 24.70 10.60 3.46
C SER A 441 24.14 9.42 4.26
N THR A 442 24.33 8.20 3.75
CA THR A 442 23.98 6.97 4.50
C THR A 442 24.77 6.88 5.81
N ASN A 443 25.99 7.41 5.86
CA ASN A 443 26.76 7.55 7.11
C ASN A 443 26.06 8.46 8.13
N THR A 444 25.45 9.57 7.70
CA THR A 444 24.66 10.45 8.60
C THR A 444 23.48 9.68 9.19
N ILE A 445 22.78 8.89 8.37
CA ILE A 445 21.65 8.07 8.80
C ILE A 445 22.11 6.98 9.78
N MET A 446 23.18 6.25 9.46
CA MET A 446 23.72 5.16 10.30
C MET A 446 24.15 5.65 11.69
N ASN A 447 24.52 6.93 11.83
CA ASN A 447 24.89 7.56 13.10
C ASN A 447 23.69 8.08 13.92
N MET A 448 22.46 7.96 13.43
CA MET A 448 21.27 8.29 14.21
C MET A 448 21.10 7.33 15.39
N SER A 449 20.67 7.86 16.53
CA SER A 449 20.58 7.10 17.80
C SER A 449 19.48 7.63 18.72
N GLN A 450 18.33 7.98 18.15
CA GLN A 450 17.21 8.62 18.87
C GLN A 450 16.42 7.69 19.82
N GLY A 451 16.88 6.44 19.99
CA GLY A 451 16.23 5.42 20.82
C GLY A 451 14.98 4.85 20.16
N ARG A 452 14.02 4.40 20.98
CA ARG A 452 12.77 3.74 20.53
C ARG A 452 11.82 4.63 19.70
N ARG A 453 12.16 5.89 19.46
CA ARG A 453 11.39 6.86 18.65
C ARG A 453 11.79 6.73 17.18
N THR A 454 11.58 5.54 16.62
CA THR A 454 12.00 5.21 15.25
C THR A 454 10.84 5.38 14.26
N PRO A 455 10.88 6.37 13.36
CA PRO A 455 9.81 6.59 12.40
C PRO A 455 9.69 5.49 11.34
N ILE A 456 8.71 5.67 10.47
CA ILE A 456 8.61 5.04 9.17
C ILE A 456 9.17 5.98 8.10
N ALA A 457 10.15 5.50 7.33
CA ALA A 457 10.77 6.27 6.26
C ALA A 457 10.08 6.00 4.91
N VAL A 458 9.31 6.97 4.43
CA VAL A 458 8.58 6.94 3.15
C VAL A 458 9.36 7.77 2.14
N ILE A 459 10.28 7.14 1.42
CA ILE A 459 11.31 7.83 0.63
C ILE A 459 11.28 7.41 -0.84
N PHE A 460 10.09 7.34 -1.44
CA PHE A 460 9.85 6.99 -2.83
C PHE A 460 10.50 7.97 -3.84
N THR A 461 11.78 7.73 -4.14
CA THR A 461 12.60 8.44 -5.13
C THR A 461 13.55 7.48 -5.84
N CYS A 462 14.15 7.92 -6.96
CA CYS A 462 15.22 7.23 -7.68
C CYS A 462 16.27 6.61 -6.73
N ALA A 463 16.50 5.30 -6.86
CA ALA A 463 17.52 4.46 -6.21
C ALA A 463 17.66 4.56 -4.68
N SER A 464 16.68 5.17 -4.00
CA SER A 464 16.57 5.16 -2.53
C SER A 464 16.52 3.76 -1.91
N GLY A 465 15.94 2.80 -2.63
CA GLY A 465 15.79 1.40 -2.23
C GLY A 465 16.65 0.45 -3.05
N ASP A 466 17.76 0.92 -3.61
CA ASP A 466 18.66 0.10 -4.44
C ASP A 466 19.64 -0.70 -3.56
N PHE A 467 19.12 -1.74 -2.90
CA PHE A 467 19.84 -2.57 -1.93
C PHE A 467 20.84 -3.56 -2.56
N ASN A 468 21.01 -3.56 -3.90
CA ASN A 468 21.82 -4.57 -4.60
C ASN A 468 22.70 -3.99 -5.73
N ALA A 469 22.89 -2.66 -5.85
CA ALA A 469 23.75 -2.03 -6.87
C ALA A 469 25.15 -1.61 -6.37
N GLY A 470 25.68 -2.26 -5.34
CA GLY A 470 27.07 -2.09 -4.89
C GLY A 470 27.33 -0.90 -3.96
N ALA A 471 26.34 -0.04 -3.70
CA ALA A 471 26.36 0.88 -2.57
C ALA A 471 25.76 0.20 -1.33
N ASP A 472 26.58 -0.08 -0.31
CA ASP A 472 26.13 -0.64 0.97
C ASP A 472 26.45 0.32 2.13
N PRO A 473 25.46 0.65 2.97
CA PRO A 473 24.03 0.39 2.79
C PRO A 473 23.40 1.32 1.75
N ALA A 474 22.34 0.88 1.07
CA ALA A 474 21.41 1.77 0.38
C ALA A 474 20.66 2.67 1.38
N PHE A 475 19.90 3.67 0.92
CA PHE A 475 19.22 4.60 1.85
C PHE A 475 18.18 3.91 2.74
N THR A 476 17.29 3.10 2.17
CA THR A 476 16.30 2.34 2.96
C THR A 476 16.98 1.39 3.95
N GLU A 477 18.07 0.75 3.56
CA GLU A 477 18.86 -0.12 4.43
C GLU A 477 19.56 0.66 5.54
N ALA A 478 20.11 1.84 5.24
CA ALA A 478 20.76 2.69 6.22
C ALA A 478 19.76 3.10 7.31
N PHE A 479 18.54 3.49 6.91
CA PHE A 479 17.47 3.80 7.85
C PHE A 479 17.11 2.57 8.72
N LEU A 480 16.95 1.40 8.10
CA LEU A 480 16.60 0.18 8.83
C LEU A 480 17.73 -0.30 9.75
N ARG A 481 19.00 -0.17 9.37
CA ARG A 481 20.18 -0.68 10.10
C ARG A 481 20.75 0.29 11.13
N ALA A 482 20.43 1.58 11.05
CA ALA A 482 20.96 2.59 11.96
C ALA A 482 20.69 2.28 13.44
N GLY A 483 21.62 2.71 14.30
CA GLY A 483 21.64 2.40 15.72
C GLY A 483 22.46 1.15 16.04
N ASN A 484 22.16 0.53 17.18
CA ASN A 484 22.82 -0.68 17.66
C ASN A 484 21.82 -1.56 18.45
N PRO A 485 22.20 -2.78 18.89
CA PRO A 485 21.28 -3.69 19.57
C PRO A 485 20.66 -3.15 20.86
N VAL A 486 21.27 -2.14 21.49
CA VAL A 486 20.80 -1.53 22.74
C VAL A 486 20.07 -0.21 22.48
N THR A 487 20.66 0.67 21.67
CA THR A 487 20.11 1.99 21.34
C THR A 487 19.70 2.03 19.88
N GLN A 488 18.39 2.05 19.62
CA GLN A 488 17.84 2.14 18.26
C GLN A 488 18.15 3.50 17.61
N GLY A 489 18.18 3.50 16.27
CA GLY A 489 18.36 4.67 15.43
C GLY A 489 17.62 4.53 14.10
N GLY A 490 17.62 5.56 13.26
CA GLY A 490 16.98 5.51 11.93
C GLY A 490 15.50 5.16 11.98
N ALA A 491 15.01 4.25 11.14
CA ALA A 491 13.59 3.95 10.97
C ALA A 491 13.25 2.48 11.29
N ALA A 492 12.03 2.22 11.79
CA ALA A 492 11.51 0.87 12.03
C ALA A 492 11.19 0.12 10.72
N ALA A 493 10.81 0.88 9.69
CA ALA A 493 10.69 0.41 8.32
C ALA A 493 11.06 1.55 7.36
N ALA A 494 11.54 1.19 6.17
CA ALA A 494 11.88 2.13 5.11
C ALA A 494 11.47 1.59 3.74
N MET A 495 10.90 2.45 2.90
CA MET A 495 10.43 2.08 1.57
C MET A 495 10.87 3.06 0.51
N GLY A 496 11.23 2.54 -0.67
CA GLY A 496 11.80 3.32 -1.77
C GLY A 496 11.90 2.50 -3.06
N PHE A 497 12.42 3.14 -4.11
CA PHE A 497 12.60 2.49 -5.42
C PHE A 497 14.03 2.01 -5.64
N CYS A 498 14.19 0.85 -6.28
CA CYS A 498 15.49 0.23 -6.55
C CYS A 498 16.20 0.71 -7.82
N THR A 499 15.60 1.60 -8.62
CA THR A 499 16.19 2.07 -9.89
C THR A 499 16.30 3.58 -9.95
N ILE A 500 17.20 4.10 -10.79
CA ILE A 500 17.27 5.53 -11.13
C ILE A 500 16.22 5.94 -12.17
N GLU A 501 15.64 4.99 -12.91
CA GLU A 501 14.71 5.20 -14.04
C GLU A 501 13.28 5.57 -13.59
N THR A 502 13.13 6.12 -12.39
CA THR A 502 11.80 6.50 -11.87
C THR A 502 11.40 7.89 -12.32
N HIS A 503 10.08 8.15 -12.33
CA HIS A 503 9.52 9.47 -12.65
C HIS A 503 8.64 9.98 -11.52
N THR A 504 8.59 11.30 -11.36
CA THR A 504 7.89 11.97 -10.27
C THR A 504 6.41 11.58 -10.18
N ALA A 505 5.71 11.49 -11.31
CA ALA A 505 4.27 11.21 -11.34
C ALA A 505 3.93 9.82 -10.76
N TYR A 506 4.60 8.76 -11.21
CA TYR A 506 4.35 7.41 -10.71
C TYR A 506 4.87 7.22 -9.28
N ASN A 507 6.00 7.85 -8.96
CA ASN A 507 6.46 7.91 -7.58
C ASN A 507 5.38 8.55 -6.69
N ASN A 508 4.74 9.63 -7.14
CA ASN A 508 3.67 10.32 -6.39
C ASN A 508 2.43 9.41 -6.23
N ILE A 509 2.07 8.64 -7.26
CA ILE A 509 0.96 7.66 -7.18
C ILE A 509 1.24 6.65 -6.07
N VAL A 510 2.42 6.01 -6.07
CA VAL A 510 2.76 5.00 -5.04
C VAL A 510 2.83 5.61 -3.64
N CYS A 511 3.48 6.77 -3.51
CA CYS A 511 3.57 7.49 -2.24
C CYS A 511 2.21 7.96 -1.73
N GLY A 512 1.35 8.45 -2.62
CA GLY A 512 -0.01 8.88 -2.31
C GLY A 512 -0.88 7.72 -1.89
N GLY A 513 -0.82 6.58 -2.60
CA GLY A 513 -1.55 5.37 -2.22
C GLY A 513 -1.12 4.79 -0.87
N PHE A 514 0.16 4.90 -0.49
CA PHE A 514 0.61 4.56 0.86
C PHE A 514 -0.06 5.43 1.93
N TRP A 515 -0.05 6.75 1.74
CA TRP A 515 -0.70 7.67 2.67
C TRP A 515 -2.22 7.53 2.67
N TYR A 516 -2.82 7.22 1.53
CA TYR A 516 -4.25 6.96 1.38
C TYR A 516 -4.68 5.72 2.16
N ALA A 517 -3.90 4.64 2.07
CA ALA A 517 -4.13 3.43 2.85
C ALA A 517 -4.24 3.73 4.34
N ILE A 518 -3.25 4.45 4.87
CA ILE A 518 -3.18 4.71 6.31
C ILE A 518 -4.24 5.72 6.74
N LEU A 519 -4.33 6.85 6.05
CA LEU A 519 -5.08 8.00 6.55
C LEU A 519 -6.57 7.95 6.21
N ASP A 520 -6.99 7.20 5.19
CA ASP A 520 -8.39 7.11 4.77
C ASP A 520 -8.98 5.72 4.92
N LEU A 521 -8.24 4.68 4.54
CA LEU A 521 -8.75 3.31 4.59
C LEU A 521 -8.55 2.63 5.95
N GLY A 522 -7.81 3.26 6.85
CA GLY A 522 -7.48 2.65 8.13
C GLY A 522 -6.40 1.56 8.05
N ILE A 523 -5.81 1.26 6.88
CA ILE A 523 -4.86 0.15 6.71
C ILE A 523 -3.57 0.45 7.50
N ARG A 524 -3.39 -0.23 8.63
CA ARG A 524 -2.24 -0.03 9.54
C ARG A 524 -1.06 -0.95 9.27
N GLN A 525 -1.17 -2.01 8.47
CA GLN A 525 -0.02 -2.88 8.21
C GLN A 525 0.88 -2.24 7.15
N VAL A 526 2.16 -2.03 7.48
CA VAL A 526 3.09 -1.26 6.64
C VAL A 526 3.23 -1.81 5.22
N GLY A 527 3.30 -3.14 5.07
CA GLY A 527 3.41 -3.78 3.77
C GLY A 527 2.11 -3.70 2.96
N THR A 528 0.95 -3.84 3.61
CA THR A 528 -0.36 -3.66 2.95
C THR A 528 -0.55 -2.22 2.47
N ALA A 529 -0.17 -1.24 3.30
CA ALA A 529 -0.21 0.16 2.91
C ALA A 529 0.69 0.44 1.70
N MET A 530 1.87 -0.16 1.65
CA MET A 530 2.73 -0.06 0.47
C MET A 530 2.13 -0.76 -0.76
N PHE A 531 1.49 -1.92 -0.59
CA PHE A 531 0.78 -2.60 -1.66
C PHE A 531 -0.37 -1.71 -2.18
N ARG A 532 -1.12 -1.03 -1.32
CA ARG A 532 -2.11 -0.04 -1.78
C ARG A 532 -1.50 1.01 -2.70
N GLY A 533 -0.29 1.48 -2.42
CA GLY A 533 0.49 2.34 -3.33
C GLY A 533 0.68 1.75 -4.74
N LYS A 534 1.00 0.46 -4.84
CA LYS A 534 1.13 -0.25 -6.12
C LYS A 534 -0.22 -0.39 -6.82
N TYR A 535 -1.27 -0.69 -6.06
CA TYR A 535 -2.64 -0.80 -6.57
C TYR A 535 -3.15 0.51 -7.18
N GLU A 536 -2.78 1.67 -6.62
CA GLU A 536 -3.14 2.97 -7.19
C GLU A 536 -2.56 3.22 -8.60
N LEU A 537 -1.46 2.54 -8.98
CA LEU A 537 -0.96 2.59 -10.36
C LEU A 537 -1.99 2.02 -11.32
N LEU A 538 -2.57 0.86 -11.01
CA LEU A 538 -3.62 0.26 -11.83
C LEU A 538 -4.83 1.20 -11.93
N ARG A 539 -5.23 1.81 -10.80
CA ARG A 539 -6.37 2.73 -10.79
C ARG A 539 -6.12 4.03 -11.53
N SER A 540 -4.89 4.50 -11.58
CA SER A 540 -4.56 5.80 -12.15
C SER A 540 -4.18 5.76 -13.62
N LEU A 541 -3.82 4.59 -14.15
CA LEU A 541 -3.25 4.42 -15.49
C LEU A 541 -4.19 3.65 -16.43
N PRO A 542 -4.08 3.86 -17.75
CA PRO A 542 -4.80 3.07 -18.73
C PRO A 542 -4.45 1.57 -18.66
N PRO A 543 -5.36 0.67 -19.06
CA PRO A 543 -5.09 -0.75 -19.19
C PRO A 543 -3.86 -1.02 -20.06
N GLY A 544 -2.99 -1.91 -19.60
CA GLY A 544 -1.78 -2.31 -20.33
C GLY A 544 -0.61 -1.31 -20.24
N ASP A 545 -0.71 -0.24 -19.46
CA ASP A 545 0.42 0.66 -19.22
C ASP A 545 1.56 -0.07 -18.48
N ALA A 546 2.72 -0.16 -19.12
CA ALA A 546 3.89 -0.86 -18.58
C ALA A 546 4.40 -0.26 -17.25
N ASN A 547 4.05 0.99 -16.94
CA ASN A 547 4.43 1.63 -15.68
C ASN A 547 3.69 1.05 -14.47
N VAL A 548 2.55 0.38 -14.66
CA VAL A 548 1.93 -0.41 -13.58
C VAL A 548 2.91 -1.49 -13.12
N THR A 549 3.44 -2.26 -14.05
CA THR A 549 4.43 -3.32 -13.77
C THR A 549 5.74 -2.76 -13.24
N ASN A 550 6.32 -1.79 -13.92
CA ASN A 550 7.64 -1.26 -13.59
C ASN A 550 7.68 -0.66 -12.17
N PHE A 551 6.77 0.25 -11.85
CA PHE A 551 6.77 0.91 -10.54
C PHE A 551 6.30 -0.01 -9.41
N SER A 552 5.45 -1.01 -9.70
CA SER A 552 5.10 -2.05 -8.73
C SER A 552 6.31 -2.91 -8.38
N GLN A 553 7.13 -3.26 -9.36
CA GLN A 553 8.35 -4.03 -9.16
C GLN A 553 9.41 -3.24 -8.42
N TRP A 554 9.68 -2.01 -8.84
CA TRP A 554 10.78 -1.23 -8.28
C TRP A 554 10.57 -0.80 -6.83
N ALA A 555 9.32 -0.71 -6.37
CA ALA A 555 8.99 -0.35 -5.00
C ALA A 555 9.29 -1.53 -4.05
N ASN A 556 10.22 -1.33 -3.10
CA ASN A 556 10.60 -2.32 -2.09
C ASN A 556 10.38 -1.81 -0.65
N LEU A 557 10.04 -2.74 0.25
CA LEU A 557 9.94 -2.52 1.70
C LEU A 557 11.13 -3.16 2.40
N MET A 558 11.91 -2.34 3.11
CA MET A 558 12.88 -2.79 4.11
C MET A 558 12.22 -2.74 5.49
N GLY A 559 11.99 -3.91 6.09
CA GLY A 559 11.28 -4.08 7.35
C GLY A 559 10.35 -5.30 7.36
N ASP A 560 9.65 -5.46 8.47
CA ASP A 560 8.61 -6.48 8.63
C ASP A 560 7.31 -6.05 7.91
N PRO A 561 6.82 -6.81 6.92
CA PRO A 561 5.67 -6.42 6.11
C PRO A 561 4.34 -6.37 6.88
N GLY A 562 4.21 -7.10 7.98
CA GLY A 562 3.00 -7.10 8.82
C GLY A 562 3.19 -6.33 10.14
N MET A 563 4.17 -5.43 10.21
CA MET A 563 4.28 -4.49 11.33
C MET A 563 3.14 -3.45 11.26
N ASN A 564 2.40 -3.30 12.36
CA ASN A 564 1.36 -2.28 12.50
C ASN A 564 1.99 -0.89 12.67
N LEU A 565 1.37 0.11 12.04
CA LEU A 565 1.75 1.51 12.03
C LEU A 565 0.97 2.29 13.10
N TRP A 566 1.60 3.31 13.69
CA TRP A 566 0.95 4.21 14.63
C TRP A 566 0.63 5.55 13.95
N VAL A 567 -0.61 6.02 14.08
CA VAL A 567 -1.03 7.37 13.67
C VAL A 567 -1.39 8.25 14.86
N GLY A 568 -0.90 7.91 16.05
CA GLY A 568 -1.15 8.64 17.29
C GLY A 568 -0.55 7.90 18.49
N GLU A 569 -0.78 8.45 19.69
CA GLU A 569 -0.49 7.74 20.93
C GLU A 569 -1.46 6.55 21.09
N PRO A 570 -0.96 5.29 21.16
CA PRO A 570 -1.83 4.13 21.31
C PRO A 570 -2.37 4.00 22.72
N ASP A 571 -3.59 3.49 22.82
CA ASP A 571 -4.17 3.14 24.12
C ASP A 571 -3.47 1.93 24.74
N VAL A 572 -3.21 1.99 26.04
CA VAL A 572 -2.64 0.83 26.77
C VAL A 572 -3.76 -0.14 27.15
N LEU A 573 -3.79 -1.29 26.46
CA LEU A 573 -4.71 -2.38 26.70
C LEU A 573 -4.41 -3.11 28.03
N GLN A 574 -5.47 -3.51 28.71
CA GLN A 574 -5.44 -4.30 29.94
C GLN A 574 -6.46 -5.43 29.89
N ILE A 575 -6.06 -6.60 30.36
CA ILE A 575 -6.98 -7.71 30.62
C ILE A 575 -7.63 -7.45 31.98
N SER A 576 -8.77 -6.78 31.96
CA SER A 576 -9.50 -6.29 33.14
C SER A 576 -10.24 -7.39 33.91
N GLU A 577 -10.76 -8.40 33.19
CA GLU A 577 -11.42 -9.57 33.76
C GLU A 577 -10.77 -10.82 33.16
N ALA A 578 -10.17 -11.66 34.01
CA ALA A 578 -9.65 -12.98 33.64
C ALA A 578 -9.75 -13.93 34.86
N PRO A 579 -9.85 -15.25 34.67
CA PRO A 579 -9.75 -16.20 35.76
C PRO A 579 -8.42 -16.07 36.50
N ALA A 580 -8.43 -16.21 37.83
CA ALA A 580 -7.21 -16.16 38.65
C ALA A 580 -6.23 -17.31 38.33
N SER A 581 -6.74 -18.41 37.78
CA SER A 581 -5.98 -19.55 37.28
C SER A 581 -6.78 -20.26 36.20
N ILE A 582 -6.08 -20.84 35.22
CA ILE A 582 -6.67 -21.70 34.19
C ILE A 582 -6.09 -23.10 34.40
N SER A 583 -6.96 -24.10 34.53
CA SER A 583 -6.57 -25.50 34.67
C SER A 583 -6.39 -26.15 33.30
N ALA A 584 -5.57 -27.20 33.21
CA ALA A 584 -5.39 -27.94 31.95
C ALA A 584 -6.67 -28.66 31.45
N ALA A 585 -7.69 -28.78 32.32
CA ALA A 585 -8.99 -29.34 31.96
C ALA A 585 -10.00 -28.28 31.49
N ASP A 586 -9.67 -26.99 31.60
CA ASP A 586 -10.55 -25.91 31.18
C ASP A 586 -10.65 -25.91 29.65
N THR A 587 -11.89 -25.90 29.15
CA THR A 587 -12.19 -25.93 27.70
C THR A 587 -12.53 -24.55 27.16
N ARG A 588 -12.52 -23.53 28.01
CA ARG A 588 -12.82 -22.15 27.63
C ARG A 588 -12.20 -21.17 28.61
N VAL A 589 -11.83 -20.00 28.11
CA VAL A 589 -11.44 -18.85 28.93
C VAL A 589 -12.25 -17.63 28.50
N ALA A 590 -12.89 -16.97 29.47
CA ALA A 590 -13.59 -15.70 29.26
C ALA A 590 -12.68 -14.56 29.71
N LEU A 591 -12.53 -13.55 28.86
CA LEU A 591 -11.65 -12.42 29.07
C LEU A 591 -12.40 -11.12 28.79
N ARG A 592 -12.00 -10.04 29.45
CA ARG A 592 -12.44 -8.68 29.10
C ARG A 592 -11.25 -7.75 28.90
N ILE A 593 -11.17 -7.15 27.72
CA ILE A 593 -10.15 -6.17 27.36
C ILE A 593 -10.70 -4.77 27.53
N GLN A 594 -9.95 -3.94 28.24
CA GLN A 594 -10.23 -2.52 28.42
C GLN A 594 -8.97 -1.70 28.23
N THR A 595 -9.11 -0.42 27.92
CA THR A 595 -7.99 0.52 28.04
C THR A 595 -7.68 0.77 29.51
N THR A 596 -6.51 1.33 29.80
CA THR A 596 -6.13 1.73 31.17
C THR A 596 -7.10 2.78 31.75
N GLY A 597 -7.83 3.51 30.91
CA GLY A 597 -8.91 4.42 31.30
C GLY A 597 -10.25 3.74 31.61
N GLY A 598 -10.35 2.41 31.46
CA GLY A 598 -11.55 1.62 31.73
C GLY A 598 -12.56 1.56 30.58
N ALA A 599 -12.23 2.07 29.40
CA ALA A 599 -13.08 1.93 28.21
C ALA A 599 -13.01 0.49 27.69
N SER A 600 -14.16 -0.11 27.38
CA SER A 600 -14.21 -1.41 26.68
C SER A 600 -13.64 -1.26 25.27
N VAL A 601 -12.84 -2.24 24.84
CA VAL A 601 -12.23 -2.25 23.50
C VAL A 601 -12.95 -3.30 22.66
N GLU A 602 -13.75 -2.84 21.70
CA GLU A 602 -14.42 -3.69 20.71
C GLU A 602 -13.42 -4.12 19.63
N ASN A 603 -13.61 -5.31 19.04
CA ASN A 603 -12.79 -5.84 17.95
C ASN A 603 -11.28 -5.98 18.26
N ALA A 604 -10.89 -6.03 19.54
CA ALA A 604 -9.54 -6.41 19.92
C ALA A 604 -9.32 -7.89 19.60
N VAL A 605 -8.20 -8.19 18.94
CA VAL A 605 -7.75 -9.55 18.67
C VAL A 605 -7.13 -10.10 19.94
N VAL A 606 -7.69 -11.19 20.47
CA VAL A 606 -7.17 -11.87 21.65
C VAL A 606 -6.72 -13.26 21.25
N CYS A 607 -5.43 -13.52 21.46
CA CYS A 607 -4.79 -14.79 21.17
C CYS A 607 -4.39 -15.48 22.46
N ALA A 608 -4.82 -16.73 22.63
CA ALA A 608 -4.30 -17.64 23.64
C ALA A 608 -3.37 -18.66 22.97
N SER A 609 -2.16 -18.84 23.49
CA SER A 609 -1.17 -19.73 22.89
C SER A 609 -0.23 -20.38 23.91
N GLN A 610 0.35 -21.53 23.53
CA GLN A 610 1.40 -22.22 24.29
C GLN A 610 2.67 -22.41 23.41
N PRO A 611 3.86 -22.53 24.03
CA PRO A 611 5.12 -22.77 23.31
C PRO A 611 5.16 -24.04 22.44
N ASP A 612 4.26 -24.99 22.67
CA ASP A 612 4.16 -26.25 21.93
C ASP A 612 3.53 -26.09 20.52
N GLY A 613 3.10 -24.87 20.18
CA GLY A 613 2.49 -24.52 18.90
C GLY A 613 0.98 -24.38 18.94
N PHE A 614 0.33 -24.61 20.10
CA PHE A 614 -1.09 -24.31 20.25
C PHE A 614 -1.36 -22.80 20.15
N GLN A 615 -2.39 -22.43 19.36
CA GLN A 615 -2.88 -21.07 19.23
C GLN A 615 -4.40 -21.07 18.97
N VAL A 616 -5.13 -20.17 19.60
CA VAL A 616 -6.53 -19.85 19.30
C VAL A 616 -6.78 -18.36 19.39
N LEU A 617 -7.58 -17.82 18.47
CA LEU A 617 -7.93 -16.41 18.39
C LEU A 617 -9.42 -16.18 18.69
N GLY A 618 -9.74 -14.97 19.14
CA GLY A 618 -11.10 -14.46 19.27
C GLY A 618 -11.11 -12.94 19.22
N LEU A 619 -12.24 -12.37 18.82
CA LEU A 619 -12.47 -10.92 18.83
C LEU A 619 -13.33 -10.54 20.04
N THR A 620 -13.04 -9.39 20.64
CA THR A 620 -13.90 -8.81 21.67
C THR A 620 -15.17 -8.20 21.07
N GLY A 621 -16.31 -8.37 21.74
CA GLY A 621 -17.54 -7.64 21.40
C GLY A 621 -17.51 -6.20 21.91
N ALA A 622 -18.60 -5.46 21.67
CA ALA A 622 -18.76 -4.05 22.09
C ALA A 622 -18.56 -3.80 23.60
N ASP A 623 -18.78 -4.81 24.45
CA ASP A 623 -18.53 -4.74 25.89
C ASP A 623 -17.08 -5.06 26.29
N GLY A 624 -16.22 -5.31 25.30
CA GLY A 624 -14.82 -5.69 25.46
C GLY A 624 -14.61 -7.15 25.83
N ARG A 625 -15.64 -8.01 25.78
CA ARG A 625 -15.53 -9.42 26.19
C ARG A 625 -15.30 -10.36 25.02
N VAL A 626 -14.52 -11.40 25.28
CA VAL A 626 -14.28 -12.53 24.36
C VAL A 626 -14.29 -13.84 25.15
N VAL A 627 -14.75 -14.93 24.52
CA VAL A 627 -14.63 -16.28 25.05
C VAL A 627 -13.85 -17.12 24.05
N LEU A 628 -12.68 -17.60 24.47
CA LEU A 628 -11.84 -18.47 23.64
C LEU A 628 -12.10 -19.92 23.98
N ALA A 629 -12.28 -20.76 22.96
CA ALA A 629 -12.36 -22.21 23.12
C ALA A 629 -10.94 -22.78 23.26
N LEU A 630 -10.67 -23.45 24.37
CA LEU A 630 -9.36 -24.04 24.65
C LEU A 630 -9.41 -25.56 24.38
N PRO A 631 -8.38 -26.12 23.71
CA PRO A 631 -8.19 -27.56 23.67
C PRO A 631 -7.66 -28.05 25.03
N ALA A 632 -7.32 -29.33 25.10
CA ALA A 632 -6.52 -29.83 26.22
C ALA A 632 -5.16 -29.12 26.23
N LEU A 633 -4.86 -28.41 27.31
CA LEU A 633 -3.62 -27.65 27.46
C LEU A 633 -2.51 -28.53 28.03
N ASP A 634 -1.26 -28.25 27.64
CA ASP A 634 -0.10 -28.82 28.31
C ASP A 634 0.12 -28.12 29.67
N ALA A 635 -0.12 -28.84 30.77
CA ALA A 635 0.05 -28.31 32.11
C ALA A 635 1.50 -27.91 32.46
N ALA A 636 2.50 -28.40 31.72
CA ALA A 636 3.90 -28.06 31.92
C ALA A 636 4.31 -26.73 31.25
N SER A 637 3.47 -26.21 30.35
CA SER A 637 3.77 -25.04 29.53
C SER A 637 2.95 -23.81 29.93
N PRO A 638 3.53 -22.60 29.96
CA PRO A 638 2.76 -21.40 30.25
C PRO A 638 1.74 -21.14 29.14
N LEU A 639 0.52 -20.74 29.53
CA LEU A 639 -0.46 -20.18 28.61
C LEU A 639 -0.22 -18.67 28.49
N TRP A 640 0.08 -18.21 27.28
CA TRP A 640 0.16 -16.79 26.98
C TRP A 640 -1.19 -16.27 26.52
N ILE A 641 -1.60 -15.12 27.05
CA ILE A 641 -2.74 -14.35 26.54
C ILE A 641 -2.19 -13.03 26.03
N THR A 642 -2.47 -12.72 24.77
CA THR A 642 -2.05 -11.48 24.12
C THR A 642 -3.26 -10.82 23.49
N ALA A 643 -3.45 -9.53 23.76
CA ALA A 643 -4.47 -8.72 23.13
C ALA A 643 -3.80 -7.65 22.26
N THR A 644 -4.31 -7.45 21.04
CA THR A 644 -3.86 -6.40 20.12
C THR A 644 -5.05 -5.71 19.49
N HIS A 645 -4.91 -4.41 19.25
CA HIS A 645 -5.89 -3.58 18.55
C HIS A 645 -5.09 -2.55 17.73
N ASP A 646 -5.68 -2.06 16.64
CA ASP A 646 -5.07 -1.00 15.84
C ASP A 646 -5.36 0.37 16.49
N ASP A 647 -4.34 1.22 16.58
CA ASP A 647 -4.32 2.48 17.35
C ASP A 647 -4.52 2.26 18.87
#